data_AF-A0A521E2I9-F1
#
_entry.id   AF-A0A521E2I9-F1
#
_cell.length_a   1.000
_cell.length_b   1.000
_cell.length_c   1.000
_cell.angle_alpha   90.00
_cell.angle_beta   90.00
_cell.angle_gamma   90.00
#
_symmetry.space_group_name_H-M   'P 1'
#
loop_
_entity.id
_entity.type
_entity.pdbx_description
1 polymer ?
#
loop_
_entity_poly.entity_id
_entity_poly.type
_entity_poly.pdbx_seq_one_letter_code
_entity_poly.pdbx_strand_id
1 'polypeptide(L)'
;MKNYINQVQKITLAVVFSLLSFCSVFAQVETAKIKDGTISNGATKARDGAIFELESNNKGMLISRMSTAQRNAIPSANLSNGLLVFNTNTNCFDYWDALRVQWLSMCGTPPPAVFDISSVQCSEVTANGTYKQGEVLTTSNTLTVPVTVTQPGTYTITATTANGYYFEASGSFPNASTYDLTLRGTGRPNAGYAAGDPGDVVSLVLNGVVTSCSPHIFVEKASVDFSVTCASISALGSYNIGLDLTPANKLTVNVIVTNTGFWSMSTNKVNGYSFTGQGTFTTTGPQTVELLGTGMPETAGTNIFSLSSNANSQATASCSGIPVTVAPVAYTMNCAGATQSGAYMQNVPLNLTTNTITLPINVTATGSTTITTNTVNGVSFSSGPIVLTKLGADTVVLKGSGTPLSGATTALTLTGTPGSSATCSFNLVIAQQPVAYTMTCGTISVSGSYVPNQAMTSANTMTVPVTVTYVGDYNITTSTVNGVSFSGTGTFTTTGAQSVTLQASGTPVSGGAFSYTISSNSTSSGITCSKAITFVYRTMNILSLGQSLYAPGTAGSGDASKAILMNASSFGPNGIVQVQSMKIINGGTSDSALKSNINNNQVDIIVLAYNFTPNSTSVGILADFVKNKKGVLIQAQENDNGNLASLINAICGSSISSGDVNRDNSTYINPLTTVSNAITDGPFGSVKGLSIGGDLNNSYSVPQIVNTTALATIQGRSDRMTSFVHNTLGYMFVGDGGWAAGTASNTSTTTYPAKISSTGVPLSKAYTGSTTVYNSIMYANTLAWAIQYAQTNTNTSYVIP
;
A
#
# COMPACT_ATOMS: atom_id res chain seq x y z
N MET A 1 0.43 57.02 -40.62
CA MET A 1 0.34 55.54 -40.61
C MET A 1 -1.11 55.12 -40.52
N LYS A 2 -1.75 54.92 -41.68
CA LYS A 2 -3.11 54.40 -41.79
C LYS A 2 -2.99 52.90 -41.99
N ASN A 3 -3.12 52.10 -40.92
CA ASN A 3 -3.43 50.69 -41.07
C ASN A 3 -4.92 50.60 -41.45
N TYR A 4 -5.20 50.80 -42.73
CA TYR A 4 -6.50 50.53 -43.30
C TYR A 4 -6.73 49.03 -43.21
N ILE A 5 -7.49 48.61 -42.20
CA ILE A 5 -8.21 47.33 -42.27
C ILE A 5 -9.01 47.39 -43.57
N ASN A 6 -8.60 46.54 -44.51
CA ASN A 6 -9.14 46.50 -45.86
C ASN A 6 -10.65 46.26 -45.78
N GLN A 7 -11.42 46.87 -46.69
CA GLN A 7 -12.89 46.89 -46.65
C GLN A 7 -13.48 45.47 -46.51
N VAL A 8 -12.79 44.48 -47.08
CA VAL A 8 -13.11 43.05 -46.95
C VAL A 8 -13.07 42.56 -45.49
N GLN A 9 -12.06 42.91 -44.70
CA GLN A 9 -11.93 42.45 -43.31
C GLN A 9 -12.98 43.09 -42.38
N LYS A 10 -13.39 44.34 -42.64
CA LYS A 10 -14.52 44.97 -41.90
C LYS A 10 -15.84 44.28 -42.23
N ILE A 11 -16.04 43.91 -43.49
CA ILE A 11 -17.22 43.16 -43.93
C ILE A 11 -17.18 41.75 -43.34
N THR A 12 -16.04 41.05 -43.34
CA THR A 12 -15.92 39.73 -42.71
C THR A 12 -16.18 39.79 -41.21
N LEU A 13 -15.62 40.77 -40.48
CA LEU A 13 -15.84 40.89 -39.04
C LEU A 13 -17.28 41.29 -38.71
N ALA A 14 -17.90 42.16 -39.52
CA ALA A 14 -19.32 42.50 -39.38
C ALA A 14 -20.23 41.31 -39.70
N VAL A 15 -19.93 40.53 -40.75
CA VAL A 15 -20.67 39.32 -41.12
C VAL A 15 -20.49 38.23 -40.07
N VAL A 16 -19.30 38.08 -39.47
CA VAL A 16 -19.06 37.12 -38.37
C VAL A 16 -19.77 37.57 -37.09
N PHE A 17 -19.77 38.86 -36.73
CA PHE A 17 -20.56 39.36 -35.60
C PHE A 17 -22.07 39.27 -35.84
N SER A 18 -22.54 39.51 -37.07
CA SER A 18 -23.93 39.28 -37.45
C SER A 18 -24.27 37.80 -37.41
N LEU A 19 -23.45 36.90 -37.95
CA LEU A 19 -23.68 35.44 -37.90
C LEU A 19 -23.64 34.90 -36.46
N LEU A 20 -22.73 35.38 -35.61
CA LEU A 20 -22.70 35.02 -34.19
C LEU A 20 -23.89 35.61 -33.41
N SER A 21 -24.40 36.78 -33.82
CA SER A 21 -25.65 37.35 -33.29
C SER A 21 -26.91 36.69 -33.87
N PHE A 22 -26.83 35.99 -35.01
CA PHE A 22 -27.92 35.20 -35.61
C PHE A 22 -27.95 33.75 -35.09
N CYS A 23 -26.83 33.21 -34.61
CA CYS A 23 -26.76 31.89 -33.96
C CYS A 23 -27.38 31.86 -32.55
N SER A 24 -27.68 33.00 -31.94
CA SER A 24 -28.49 33.10 -30.71
C SER A 24 -29.98 33.30 -30.96
N VAL A 25 -30.43 33.40 -32.22
CA VAL A 25 -31.84 33.69 -32.59
C VAL A 25 -32.58 32.44 -33.11
N PHE A 26 -31.98 31.26 -33.01
CA PHE A 26 -32.65 29.97 -33.26
C PHE A 26 -32.72 29.08 -32.02
N ALA A 27 -32.84 29.68 -30.83
CA ALA A 27 -33.26 28.97 -29.63
C ALA A 27 -34.62 29.53 -29.18
N GLN A 28 -35.64 28.67 -29.32
CA GLN A 28 -37.01 28.79 -28.82
C GLN A 28 -37.94 29.78 -29.55
N VAL A 29 -38.54 29.29 -30.64
CA VAL A 29 -39.86 29.76 -31.08
C VAL A 29 -40.86 28.62 -30.96
N GLU A 30 -40.87 27.95 -29.81
CA GLU A 30 -41.90 26.99 -29.41
C GLU A 30 -41.95 27.01 -27.87
N THR A 31 -43.11 27.35 -27.30
CA THR A 31 -43.52 27.34 -25.87
C THR A 31 -42.53 26.80 -24.82
N ALA A 32 -42.33 27.50 -23.71
CA ALA A 32 -41.37 27.12 -22.68
C ALA A 32 -41.89 26.02 -21.75
N LYS A 33 -41.46 24.76 -21.96
CA LYS A 33 -41.67 23.66 -21.02
C LYS A 33 -40.39 23.36 -20.23
N ILE A 34 -40.45 23.46 -18.90
CA ILE A 34 -39.33 23.13 -18.01
C ILE A 34 -39.60 21.76 -17.37
N LYS A 35 -38.61 20.87 -17.45
CA LYS A 35 -38.67 19.50 -16.90
C LYS A 35 -37.48 19.22 -15.98
N ASP A 36 -37.68 18.35 -14.99
CA ASP A 36 -36.61 17.89 -14.09
C ASP A 36 -36.26 16.39 -14.25
N GLY A 37 -36.83 15.73 -15.27
CA GLY A 37 -36.52 14.34 -15.63
C GLY A 37 -37.24 13.27 -14.81
N THR A 38 -38.12 13.66 -13.90
CA THR A 38 -38.86 12.72 -13.04
C THR A 38 -40.01 11.99 -13.74
N ILE A 39 -40.47 12.50 -14.87
CA ILE A 39 -41.44 11.84 -15.76
C ILE A 39 -40.73 11.46 -17.06
N SER A 40 -40.56 10.15 -17.30
CA SER A 40 -39.94 9.64 -18.52
C SER A 40 -40.90 9.74 -19.72
N ASN A 41 -40.36 10.09 -20.90
CA ASN A 41 -41.06 10.15 -22.20
C ASN A 41 -42.10 11.27 -22.41
N GLY A 42 -42.16 12.33 -21.58
CA GLY A 42 -43.07 13.44 -21.83
C GLY A 42 -42.70 14.27 -23.07
N ALA A 43 -43.69 14.85 -23.76
CA ALA A 43 -43.49 15.72 -24.92
C ALA A 43 -42.61 16.94 -24.58
N THR A 44 -41.75 17.35 -25.52
CA THR A 44 -40.76 18.45 -25.34
C THR A 44 -41.36 19.84 -25.54
N LYS A 45 -42.50 19.97 -26.24
CA LYS A 45 -43.30 21.21 -26.30
C LYS A 45 -44.26 21.30 -25.11
N ALA A 46 -44.60 22.53 -24.72
CA ALA A 46 -45.76 22.75 -23.88
C ALA A 46 -47.04 22.40 -24.64
N ARG A 47 -48.11 22.11 -23.90
CA ARG A 47 -49.43 21.84 -24.47
C ARG A 47 -49.97 23.05 -25.23
N ASP A 48 -50.76 22.78 -26.27
CA ASP A 48 -51.45 23.82 -27.04
C ASP A 48 -52.29 24.72 -26.11
N GLY A 49 -52.03 26.03 -26.16
CA GLY A 49 -52.62 27.04 -25.29
C GLY A 49 -51.75 27.49 -24.11
N ALA A 50 -50.64 26.80 -23.80
CA ALA A 50 -49.71 27.17 -22.74
C ALA A 50 -48.42 27.79 -23.31
N ILE A 51 -48.12 29.04 -22.95
CA ILE A 51 -46.81 29.66 -23.25
C ILE A 51 -45.73 29.15 -22.27
N PHE A 52 -46.13 28.72 -21.06
CA PHE A 52 -45.26 28.21 -20.00
C PHE A 52 -45.85 26.96 -19.32
N GLU A 53 -45.10 25.87 -19.25
CA GLU A 53 -45.50 24.61 -18.60
C GLU A 53 -44.36 24.03 -17.74
N LEU A 54 -44.69 23.48 -16.56
CA LEU A 54 -43.76 22.72 -15.73
C LEU A 54 -44.17 21.25 -15.69
N GLU A 55 -43.21 20.34 -15.90
CA GLU A 55 -43.44 18.88 -15.79
C GLU A 55 -42.47 18.26 -14.79
N SER A 56 -43.01 17.80 -13.66
CA SER A 56 -42.33 17.03 -12.61
C SER A 56 -43.37 16.18 -11.88
N ASN A 57 -42.99 15.00 -11.39
CA ASN A 57 -43.87 14.16 -10.55
C ASN A 57 -43.76 14.48 -9.05
N ASN A 58 -42.81 15.33 -8.64
CA ASN A 58 -42.53 15.62 -7.24
C ASN A 58 -42.13 17.08 -6.96
N LYS A 59 -42.15 17.98 -7.97
CA LYS A 59 -41.90 19.43 -7.82
C LYS A 59 -42.96 20.25 -8.53
N GLY A 60 -43.11 21.52 -8.13
CA GLY A 60 -44.08 22.47 -8.70
C GLY A 60 -43.51 23.89 -8.81
N MET A 61 -44.35 24.86 -9.20
CA MET A 61 -43.97 26.27 -9.29
C MET A 61 -44.16 26.99 -7.95
N LEU A 62 -43.17 27.78 -7.53
CA LEU A 62 -43.39 28.84 -6.55
C LEU A 62 -43.47 30.19 -7.27
N ILE A 63 -44.62 30.86 -7.17
CA ILE A 63 -44.77 32.26 -7.61
C ILE A 63 -44.28 33.22 -6.52
N SER A 64 -44.15 34.51 -6.83
CA SER A 64 -43.74 35.53 -5.87
C SER A 64 -44.60 35.49 -4.60
N ARG A 65 -43.94 35.16 -3.48
CA ARG A 65 -44.55 35.03 -2.16
C ARG A 65 -44.30 36.30 -1.38
N MET A 66 -45.36 36.89 -0.84
CA MET A 66 -45.27 38.14 -0.11
C MET A 66 -46.36 38.23 0.94
N SER A 67 -46.10 38.98 2.01
CA SER A 67 -47.12 39.30 3.00
C SER A 67 -48.19 40.22 2.40
N THR A 68 -49.37 40.30 3.02
CA THR A 68 -50.41 41.26 2.63
C THR A 68 -49.85 42.69 2.59
N ALA A 69 -48.96 43.04 3.54
CA ALA A 69 -48.33 44.36 3.59
C ALA A 69 -47.39 44.60 2.41
N GLN A 70 -46.54 43.63 2.07
CA GLN A 70 -45.62 43.71 0.94
C GLN A 70 -46.39 43.75 -0.40
N ARG A 71 -47.46 42.95 -0.52
CA ARG A 71 -48.39 42.97 -1.66
C ARG A 71 -49.02 44.34 -1.85
N ASN A 72 -49.53 44.95 -0.77
CA ASN A 72 -50.16 46.26 -0.83
C ASN A 72 -49.15 47.39 -1.07
N ALA A 73 -47.86 47.16 -0.82
CA ALA A 73 -46.78 48.11 -1.07
C ALA A 73 -46.25 48.07 -2.52
N ILE A 74 -46.78 47.20 -3.39
CA ILE A 74 -46.40 47.18 -4.81
C ILE A 74 -46.80 48.53 -5.44
N PRO A 75 -45.84 49.27 -6.04
CA PRO A 75 -46.15 50.55 -6.69
C PRO A 75 -47.23 50.39 -7.75
N SER A 76 -48.18 51.33 -7.82
CA SER A 76 -49.32 51.27 -8.75
C SER A 76 -48.91 51.14 -10.22
N ALA A 77 -47.78 51.74 -10.62
CA ALA A 77 -47.20 51.61 -11.96
C ALA A 77 -46.83 50.15 -12.33
N ASN A 78 -46.66 49.27 -11.33
CA ASN A 78 -46.26 47.88 -11.50
C ASN A 78 -47.45 46.91 -11.34
N LEU A 79 -48.65 47.41 -11.02
CA LEU A 79 -49.87 46.59 -10.86
C LEU A 79 -50.56 46.40 -12.21
N SER A 80 -50.22 45.31 -12.91
CA SER A 80 -50.88 44.90 -14.15
C SER A 80 -52.11 44.03 -13.88
N ASN A 81 -53.14 44.14 -14.73
CA ASN A 81 -54.33 43.31 -14.59
C ASN A 81 -53.98 41.82 -14.68
N GLY A 82 -54.44 41.03 -13.70
CA GLY A 82 -54.10 39.60 -13.60
C GLY A 82 -52.73 39.32 -12.97
N LEU A 83 -52.05 40.31 -12.38
CA LEU A 83 -50.82 40.07 -11.62
C LEU A 83 -51.11 39.11 -10.47
N LEU A 84 -50.50 37.92 -10.50
CA LEU A 84 -50.72 36.83 -9.56
C LEU A 84 -49.59 36.75 -8.53
N VAL A 85 -49.95 36.69 -7.25
CA VAL A 85 -49.00 36.53 -6.13
C VAL A 85 -49.55 35.54 -5.12
N PHE A 86 -48.66 34.89 -4.36
CA PHE A 86 -49.09 34.06 -3.23
C PHE A 86 -48.96 34.88 -1.96
N ASN A 87 -50.10 35.17 -1.32
CA ASN A 87 -50.14 35.92 -0.10
C ASN A 87 -49.86 35.01 1.09
N THR A 88 -48.71 35.21 1.74
CA THR A 88 -48.27 34.35 2.84
C THR A 88 -49.04 34.57 4.14
N ASN A 89 -49.82 35.66 4.26
CA ASN A 89 -50.68 35.85 5.42
C ASN A 89 -52.02 35.12 5.27
N THR A 90 -52.61 35.13 4.07
CA THR A 90 -53.89 34.46 3.81
C THR A 90 -53.71 33.03 3.29
N ASN A 91 -52.47 32.62 3.00
CA ASN A 91 -52.12 31.35 2.37
C ASN A 91 -52.89 31.08 1.07
N CYS A 92 -53.21 32.14 0.33
CA CYS A 92 -53.98 32.05 -0.90
C CYS A 92 -53.32 32.84 -2.04
N PHE A 93 -53.68 32.46 -3.27
CA PHE A 93 -53.42 33.24 -4.46
C PHE A 93 -54.31 34.47 -4.51
N ASP A 94 -53.67 35.62 -4.57
CA ASP A 94 -54.33 36.89 -4.86
C ASP A 94 -53.94 37.34 -6.26
N TYR A 95 -54.91 37.89 -6.99
CA TYR A 95 -54.65 38.56 -8.27
C TYR A 95 -55.12 40.00 -8.24
N TRP A 96 -54.36 40.87 -8.92
CA TRP A 96 -54.75 42.26 -9.07
C TRP A 96 -55.85 42.39 -10.13
N ASP A 97 -57.00 42.90 -9.71
CA ASP A 97 -58.08 43.28 -10.61
C ASP A 97 -58.02 44.78 -10.87
N ALA A 98 -57.61 45.13 -12.09
CA ALA A 98 -57.45 46.54 -12.48
C ALA A 98 -58.79 47.27 -12.64
N LEU A 99 -59.90 46.56 -12.92
CA LEU A 99 -61.22 47.17 -13.05
C LEU A 99 -61.78 47.60 -11.70
N ARG A 100 -61.54 46.78 -10.67
CA ARG A 100 -62.00 47.04 -9.30
C ARG A 100 -60.98 47.76 -8.42
N VAL A 101 -59.77 47.97 -8.94
CA VAL A 101 -58.64 48.61 -8.23
C VAL A 101 -58.40 47.94 -6.88
N GLN A 102 -58.47 46.61 -6.85
CA GLN A 102 -58.29 45.84 -5.61
C GLN A 102 -57.67 44.48 -5.88
N TRP A 103 -57.03 43.94 -4.85
CA TRP A 103 -56.62 42.54 -4.82
C TRP A 103 -57.84 41.67 -4.57
N LEU A 104 -58.09 40.73 -5.49
CA LEU A 104 -59.09 39.69 -5.32
C LEU A 104 -58.40 38.38 -4.96
N SER A 105 -59.01 37.64 -4.04
CA SER A 105 -58.52 36.32 -3.65
C SER A 105 -59.20 35.22 -4.45
N MET A 106 -58.44 34.28 -4.98
CA MET A 106 -58.97 33.15 -5.75
C MET A 106 -59.60 32.07 -4.87
N CYS A 107 -59.41 32.13 -3.54
CA CYS A 107 -59.95 31.15 -2.60
C CYS A 107 -61.38 31.46 -2.12
N GLY A 108 -62.00 32.55 -2.60
CA GLY A 108 -63.44 32.80 -2.41
C GLY A 108 -63.91 33.17 -1.00
N THR A 109 -63.01 33.32 -0.02
CA THR A 109 -63.39 33.70 1.34
C THR A 109 -63.51 35.23 1.50
N PRO A 110 -64.66 35.74 2.01
CA PRO A 110 -64.76 37.11 2.51
C PRO A 110 -63.63 37.39 3.52
N PRO A 111 -63.21 38.67 3.71
CA PRO A 111 -62.21 39.00 4.72
C PRO A 111 -62.64 38.51 6.12
N PRO A 112 -61.71 38.27 7.05
CA PRO A 112 -62.06 37.94 8.43
C PRO A 112 -62.96 39.01 9.04
N ALA A 113 -64.02 38.59 9.73
CA ALA A 113 -64.87 39.50 10.48
C ALA A 113 -64.10 40.15 11.64
N VAL A 114 -64.47 41.38 11.98
CA VAL A 114 -64.05 42.03 13.23
C VAL A 114 -65.23 41.97 14.18
N PHE A 115 -65.05 41.30 15.31
CA PHE A 115 -66.06 41.12 16.34
C PHE A 115 -65.39 40.88 17.70
N ASP A 116 -66.10 41.19 18.78
CA ASP A 116 -65.59 41.07 20.15
C ASP A 116 -66.72 40.69 21.13
N ILE A 117 -66.34 40.28 22.35
CA ILE A 117 -67.24 39.97 23.46
C ILE A 117 -67.01 40.99 24.58
N SER A 118 -68.02 41.82 24.87
CA SER A 118 -67.95 42.75 26.01
C SER A 118 -67.99 42.02 27.36
N SER A 119 -67.58 42.69 28.45
CA SER A 119 -67.65 42.13 29.80
C SER A 119 -69.07 41.75 30.24
N VAL A 120 -70.08 42.50 29.78
CA VAL A 120 -71.50 42.21 30.03
C VAL A 120 -71.92 40.95 29.29
N GLN A 121 -71.63 40.86 27.98
CA GLN A 121 -71.90 39.68 27.15
C GLN A 121 -71.19 38.43 27.66
N CYS A 122 -70.00 38.59 28.26
CA CYS A 122 -69.29 37.46 28.84
C CYS A 122 -70.06 36.78 30.00
N SER A 123 -70.80 37.56 30.79
CA SER A 123 -71.64 37.01 31.87
C SER A 123 -72.92 36.35 31.36
N GLU A 124 -73.26 36.55 30.09
CA GLU A 124 -74.42 35.94 29.41
C GLU A 124 -74.06 34.62 28.71
N VAL A 125 -72.76 34.27 28.63
CA VAL A 125 -72.32 33.01 28.03
C VAL A 125 -72.91 31.84 28.80
N THR A 126 -73.68 31.00 28.10
CA THR A 126 -74.46 29.92 28.72
C THR A 126 -74.06 28.57 28.14
N ALA A 127 -73.73 27.62 29.02
CA ALA A 127 -73.52 26.24 28.65
C ALA A 127 -74.84 25.46 28.69
N ASN A 128 -75.19 24.84 27.57
CA ASN A 128 -76.43 24.09 27.39
C ASN A 128 -76.15 22.59 27.40
N GLY A 129 -77.05 21.84 28.03
CA GLY A 129 -76.91 20.40 28.23
C GLY A 129 -76.31 20.04 29.58
N THR A 130 -76.37 18.76 29.93
CA THR A 130 -75.76 18.24 31.16
C THR A 130 -74.34 17.77 30.86
N TYR A 131 -73.37 18.27 31.62
CA TYR A 131 -71.97 17.88 31.52
C TYR A 131 -71.65 16.94 32.67
N LYS A 132 -71.21 15.73 32.37
CA LYS A 132 -70.87 14.72 33.38
C LYS A 132 -69.44 14.23 33.15
N GLN A 133 -68.71 14.05 34.24
CA GLN A 133 -67.38 13.46 34.21
C GLN A 133 -67.45 12.07 33.55
N GLY A 134 -66.58 11.83 32.57
CA GLY A 134 -66.46 10.55 31.90
C GLY A 134 -67.47 10.29 30.79
N GLU A 135 -68.45 11.17 30.57
CA GLU A 135 -69.41 11.04 29.47
C GLU A 135 -68.93 11.83 28.24
N VAL A 136 -69.10 11.24 27.05
CA VAL A 136 -68.76 11.95 25.80
C VAL A 136 -69.79 13.04 25.57
N LEU A 137 -69.33 14.24 25.21
CA LEU A 137 -70.24 15.31 24.84
C LEU A 137 -71.06 14.90 23.61
N THR A 138 -72.36 15.14 23.68
CA THR A 138 -73.31 14.85 22.61
C THR A 138 -73.73 16.13 21.90
N THR A 139 -74.58 16.02 20.87
CA THR A 139 -75.10 17.17 20.13
C THR A 139 -75.92 18.14 21.00
N SER A 140 -76.37 17.74 22.19
CA SER A 140 -77.05 18.63 23.14
C SER A 140 -76.10 19.49 23.97
N ASN A 141 -74.79 19.17 24.00
CA ASN A 141 -73.78 19.91 24.74
C ASN A 141 -73.24 21.06 23.89
N THR A 142 -73.69 22.28 24.15
CA THR A 142 -73.31 23.47 23.37
C THR A 142 -73.02 24.67 24.25
N LEU A 143 -72.21 25.60 23.76
CA LEU A 143 -71.94 26.87 24.44
C LEU A 143 -72.51 28.01 23.60
N THR A 144 -73.45 28.78 24.16
CA THR A 144 -74.00 29.97 23.49
C THR A 144 -73.17 31.19 23.89
N VAL A 145 -72.60 31.86 22.90
CA VAL A 145 -71.69 33.01 23.08
C VAL A 145 -72.24 34.23 22.33
N PRO A 146 -72.73 35.27 23.03
CA PRO A 146 -73.12 36.53 22.40
C PRO A 146 -71.88 37.33 21.98
N VAL A 147 -71.86 37.80 20.73
CA VAL A 147 -70.76 38.60 20.16
C VAL A 147 -71.30 39.86 19.47
N THR A 148 -70.50 40.93 19.45
CA THR A 148 -70.79 42.16 18.70
C THR A 148 -69.88 42.25 17.49
N VAL A 149 -70.45 42.29 16.29
CA VAL A 149 -69.73 42.33 15.01
C VAL A 149 -69.68 43.74 14.47
N THR A 150 -68.48 44.28 14.25
CA THR A 150 -68.25 45.61 13.70
C THR A 150 -67.84 45.59 12.22
N GLN A 151 -67.35 44.46 11.71
CA GLN A 151 -67.08 44.25 10.29
C GLN A 151 -67.61 42.89 9.82
N PRO A 152 -68.46 42.83 8.77
CA PRO A 152 -68.89 41.58 8.14
C PRO A 152 -67.71 40.79 7.59
N GLY A 153 -67.81 39.46 7.61
CA GLY A 153 -66.70 38.59 7.23
C GLY A 153 -66.82 37.18 7.79
N THR A 154 -65.81 36.34 7.53
CA THR A 154 -65.78 34.98 8.11
C THR A 154 -65.26 35.00 9.54
N TYR A 155 -65.80 34.14 10.40
CA TYR A 155 -65.32 33.99 11.77
C TYR A 155 -65.00 32.53 12.11
N THR A 156 -64.06 32.37 13.04
CA THR A 156 -63.86 31.16 13.82
C THR A 156 -63.89 31.53 15.29
N ILE A 157 -64.55 30.71 16.09
CA ILE A 157 -64.53 30.82 17.54
C ILE A 157 -64.25 29.45 18.14
N THR A 158 -63.29 29.40 19.07
CA THR A 158 -63.01 28.21 19.87
C THR A 158 -63.09 28.56 21.34
N ALA A 159 -63.57 27.61 22.14
CA ALA A 159 -63.68 27.73 23.58
C ALA A 159 -63.09 26.46 24.20
N THR A 160 -61.92 26.57 24.80
CA THR A 160 -61.15 25.41 25.29
C THR A 160 -61.23 25.29 26.81
N THR A 161 -61.29 24.06 27.31
CA THR A 161 -61.16 23.75 28.74
C THR A 161 -59.89 22.96 29.00
N ALA A 162 -59.38 23.01 30.24
CA ALA A 162 -58.29 22.14 30.68
C ALA A 162 -58.75 20.69 30.98
N ASN A 163 -60.05 20.41 30.87
CA ASN A 163 -60.68 19.21 31.38
C ASN A 163 -61.09 18.21 30.29
N GLY A 164 -60.44 18.24 29.12
CA GLY A 164 -60.58 17.20 28.10
C GLY A 164 -61.71 17.39 27.08
N TYR A 165 -62.33 18.57 27.06
CA TYR A 165 -63.33 18.95 26.05
C TYR A 165 -63.20 20.41 25.64
N TYR A 166 -63.74 20.74 24.46
CA TYR A 166 -63.73 22.08 23.89
C TYR A 166 -64.98 22.31 23.04
N PHE A 167 -65.21 23.56 22.65
CA PHE A 167 -66.29 23.96 21.77
C PHE A 167 -65.75 24.75 20.60
N GLU A 168 -66.41 24.64 19.46
CA GLU A 168 -66.05 25.42 18.27
C GLU A 168 -67.27 25.78 17.43
N ALA A 169 -67.15 26.90 16.71
CA ALA A 169 -68.03 27.26 15.61
C ALA A 169 -67.25 28.08 14.57
N SER A 170 -67.70 27.99 13.32
CA SER A 170 -67.21 28.83 12.23
C SER A 170 -68.36 29.19 11.29
N GLY A 171 -68.21 30.33 10.61
CA GLY A 171 -69.26 30.83 9.74
C GLY A 171 -68.91 32.18 9.14
N SER A 172 -69.93 32.93 8.73
CA SER A 172 -69.79 34.28 8.22
C SER A 172 -70.88 35.20 8.76
N PHE A 173 -70.51 36.41 9.15
CA PHE A 173 -71.45 37.46 9.49
C PHE A 173 -71.83 38.25 8.24
N PRO A 174 -73.13 38.28 7.87
CA PRO A 174 -73.59 39.03 6.69
C PRO A 174 -73.60 40.55 6.93
N ASN A 175 -73.71 40.99 8.18
CA ASN A 175 -73.88 42.40 8.57
C ASN A 175 -73.19 42.67 9.92
N ALA A 176 -72.81 43.92 10.18
CA ALA A 176 -72.45 44.38 11.53
C ALA A 176 -73.70 44.38 12.42
N SER A 177 -73.71 43.56 13.47
CA SER A 177 -74.83 43.40 14.43
C SER A 177 -74.36 42.57 15.64
N THR A 178 -75.27 42.36 16.59
CA THR A 178 -75.06 41.41 17.69
C THR A 178 -75.60 40.03 17.28
N TYR A 179 -74.84 38.97 17.54
CA TYR A 179 -75.22 37.59 17.20
C TYR A 179 -74.98 36.65 18.40
N ASP A 180 -75.87 35.67 18.57
CA ASP A 180 -75.68 34.56 19.51
C ASP A 180 -75.10 33.36 18.76
N LEU A 181 -73.85 33.04 19.04
CA LEU A 181 -73.16 31.91 18.42
C LEU A 181 -73.35 30.66 19.25
N THR A 182 -73.89 29.60 18.65
CA THR A 182 -73.94 28.27 19.29
C THR A 182 -72.71 27.45 18.89
N LEU A 183 -71.81 27.22 19.82
CA LEU A 183 -70.62 26.40 19.64
C LEU A 183 -70.92 24.96 20.05
N ARG A 184 -70.53 23.99 19.22
CA ARG A 184 -70.75 22.57 19.51
C ARG A 184 -69.60 22.01 20.34
N GLY A 185 -69.93 21.29 21.41
CA GLY A 185 -68.97 20.66 22.29
C GLY A 185 -68.44 19.34 21.71
N THR A 186 -67.14 19.14 21.81
CA THR A 186 -66.45 17.89 21.47
C THR A 186 -65.51 17.50 22.61
N GLY A 187 -65.42 16.20 22.90
CA GLY A 187 -64.53 15.65 23.93
C GLY A 187 -65.28 14.98 25.07
N ARG A 188 -64.58 14.76 26.17
CA ARG A 188 -65.09 14.07 27.37
C ARG A 188 -64.51 14.76 28.60
N PRO A 189 -65.33 15.27 29.54
CA PRO A 189 -64.83 15.84 30.79
C PRO A 189 -64.11 14.79 31.63
N ASN A 190 -62.88 15.06 32.07
CA ASN A 190 -62.06 14.10 32.82
C ASN A 190 -62.25 14.21 34.35
N ALA A 191 -62.58 15.39 34.84
CA ALA A 191 -62.87 15.72 36.23
C ALA A 191 -64.29 16.27 36.35
N GLY A 192 -64.94 16.03 37.49
CA GLY A 192 -66.20 16.68 37.83
C GLY A 192 -66.13 17.25 39.23
N TYR A 193 -67.07 18.14 39.53
CA TYR A 193 -67.04 19.04 40.68
C TYR A 193 -68.18 18.73 41.65
N ALA A 194 -68.02 19.16 42.91
CA ALA A 194 -69.09 19.03 43.90
C ALA A 194 -70.18 20.06 43.62
N ALA A 195 -71.43 19.75 43.98
CA ALA A 195 -72.53 20.68 43.78
C ALA A 195 -72.25 22.02 44.49
N GLY A 196 -72.31 23.13 43.73
CA GLY A 196 -72.00 24.48 44.21
C GLY A 196 -70.66 25.06 43.76
N ASP A 197 -69.77 24.22 43.23
CA ASP A 197 -68.53 24.69 42.60
C ASP A 197 -68.80 25.40 41.26
N PRO A 198 -68.01 26.43 40.89
CA PRO A 198 -68.18 27.13 39.62
C PRO A 198 -67.92 26.22 38.40
N GLY A 199 -67.09 25.19 38.54
CA GLY A 199 -66.75 24.26 37.47
C GLY A 199 -65.56 24.71 36.60
N ASP A 200 -65.46 24.15 35.40
CA ASP A 200 -64.36 24.37 34.47
C ASP A 200 -64.31 25.81 33.96
N VAL A 201 -63.14 26.45 34.03
CA VAL A 201 -62.89 27.72 33.36
C VAL A 201 -62.79 27.49 31.85
N VAL A 202 -63.49 28.32 31.06
CA VAL A 202 -63.46 28.27 29.60
C VAL A 202 -62.65 29.45 29.06
N SER A 203 -61.64 29.15 28.22
CA SER A 203 -60.87 30.17 27.50
C SER A 203 -61.42 30.36 26.09
N LEU A 204 -61.94 31.54 25.78
CA LEU A 204 -62.48 31.87 24.45
C LEU A 204 -61.44 32.55 23.56
N VAL A 205 -61.40 32.08 22.31
CA VAL A 205 -60.52 32.58 21.25
C VAL A 205 -61.37 32.97 20.03
N LEU A 206 -61.33 34.25 19.66
CA LEU A 206 -62.03 34.80 18.49
C LEU A 206 -61.03 35.02 17.37
N ASN A 207 -61.22 34.38 16.21
CA ASN A 207 -60.29 34.48 15.07
C ASN A 207 -58.80 34.28 15.45
N GLY A 208 -58.53 33.40 16.42
CA GLY A 208 -57.18 33.14 16.91
C GLY A 208 -56.67 34.09 18.01
N VAL A 209 -57.47 35.08 18.44
CA VAL A 209 -57.12 36.01 19.52
C VAL A 209 -57.81 35.59 20.82
N VAL A 210 -57.02 35.34 21.87
CA VAL A 210 -57.52 35.01 23.21
C VAL A 210 -58.21 36.23 23.81
N THR A 211 -59.41 36.04 24.34
CA THR A 211 -60.20 37.09 24.98
C THR A 211 -60.02 37.09 26.50
N SER A 212 -60.40 38.18 27.16
CA SER A 212 -60.49 38.24 28.62
C SER A 212 -61.78 37.62 29.18
N CYS A 213 -62.68 37.15 28.31
CA CYS A 213 -63.91 36.50 28.71
C CYS A 213 -63.66 35.07 29.17
N SER A 214 -64.07 34.75 30.40
CA SER A 214 -63.73 33.50 31.09
C SER A 214 -64.95 32.93 31.85
N PRO A 215 -65.97 32.43 31.15
CA PRO A 215 -67.13 31.81 31.77
C PRO A 215 -66.78 30.43 32.33
N HIS A 216 -67.66 29.89 33.16
CA HIS A 216 -67.48 28.58 33.77
C HIS A 216 -68.57 27.57 33.36
N ILE A 217 -68.19 26.29 33.26
CA ILE A 217 -69.09 25.17 32.98
C ILE A 217 -69.04 24.18 34.14
N PHE A 218 -70.17 23.99 34.80
CA PHE A 218 -70.30 22.97 35.83
C PHE A 218 -70.33 21.56 35.23
N VAL A 219 -69.43 20.70 35.66
CA VAL A 219 -69.39 19.27 35.30
C VAL A 219 -69.77 18.43 36.51
N GLU A 220 -70.84 17.68 36.42
CA GLU A 220 -71.29 16.75 37.46
C GLU A 220 -70.25 15.64 37.66
N LYS A 221 -69.81 15.45 38.90
CA LYS A 221 -68.87 14.40 39.28
C LYS A 221 -69.45 13.00 39.05
N ALA A 222 -68.65 12.11 38.47
CA ALA A 222 -69.05 10.71 38.27
C ALA A 222 -69.17 10.01 39.63
N SER A 223 -70.31 9.38 39.89
CA SER A 223 -70.50 8.56 41.10
C SER A 223 -70.05 7.13 40.80
N VAL A 224 -68.77 6.84 40.97
CA VAL A 224 -68.19 5.50 40.86
C VAL A 224 -67.59 5.10 42.21
N ASP A 225 -67.68 3.82 42.59
CA ASP A 225 -67.03 3.34 43.80
C ASP A 225 -66.53 1.90 43.66
N PHE A 226 -65.33 1.65 44.18
CA PHE A 226 -64.63 0.37 44.09
C PHE A 226 -63.48 0.33 45.10
N SER A 227 -63.03 -0.87 45.48
CA SER A 227 -61.77 -1.06 46.22
C SER A 227 -60.68 -1.63 45.32
N VAL A 228 -59.42 -1.28 45.57
CA VAL A 228 -58.24 -1.78 44.84
C VAL A 228 -57.53 -2.83 45.70
N THR A 229 -57.20 -3.98 45.11
CA THR A 229 -56.40 -5.01 45.79
C THR A 229 -54.91 -4.75 45.54
N CYS A 230 -54.30 -3.88 46.36
CA CYS A 230 -52.91 -3.39 46.13
C CYS A 230 -51.86 -4.50 45.97
N ALA A 231 -51.96 -5.58 46.75
CA ALA A 231 -51.04 -6.71 46.68
C ALA A 231 -51.09 -7.48 45.35
N SER A 232 -52.13 -7.27 44.54
CA SER A 232 -52.32 -7.94 43.25
C SER A 232 -51.90 -7.08 42.06
N ILE A 233 -51.40 -5.86 42.30
CA ILE A 233 -50.89 -5.01 41.23
C ILE A 233 -49.58 -5.61 40.71
N SER A 234 -49.55 -5.92 39.42
CA SER A 234 -48.35 -6.43 38.75
C SER A 234 -47.96 -5.57 37.56
N ALA A 235 -46.67 -5.27 37.45
CA ALA A 235 -46.09 -4.61 36.30
C ALA A 235 -45.73 -5.63 35.21
N LEU A 236 -46.18 -5.38 33.99
CA LEU A 236 -45.90 -6.15 32.80
C LEU A 236 -44.98 -5.36 31.87
N GLY A 237 -44.25 -6.08 31.02
CA GLY A 237 -43.28 -5.53 30.07
C GLY A 237 -41.87 -5.39 30.64
N SER A 238 -40.90 -5.14 29.77
CA SER A 238 -39.51 -4.89 30.13
C SER A 238 -39.24 -3.40 30.13
N TYR A 239 -38.60 -2.90 31.18
CA TYR A 239 -38.29 -1.48 31.37
C TYR A 239 -36.79 -1.29 31.25
N ASN A 240 -36.36 -0.53 30.23
CA ASN A 240 -34.96 -0.30 29.91
C ASN A 240 -34.66 1.20 29.85
N ILE A 241 -33.43 1.59 30.18
CA ILE A 241 -33.02 3.00 30.22
C ILE A 241 -33.10 3.62 28.82
N GLY A 242 -33.74 4.77 28.67
CA GLY A 242 -33.75 5.53 27.43
C GLY A 242 -34.64 4.97 26.32
N LEU A 243 -35.48 3.96 26.61
CA LEU A 243 -36.50 3.47 25.68
C LEU A 243 -37.89 3.95 26.08
N ASP A 244 -38.65 4.45 25.11
CA ASP A 244 -40.05 4.79 25.32
C ASP A 244 -40.85 3.56 25.73
N LEU A 245 -41.76 3.74 26.69
CA LEU A 245 -42.70 2.70 27.07
C LEU A 245 -43.67 2.41 25.91
N THR A 246 -43.93 1.12 25.71
CA THR A 246 -44.87 0.61 24.70
C THR A 246 -46.17 0.18 25.36
N PRO A 247 -47.24 -0.14 24.60
CA PRO A 247 -48.47 -0.70 25.18
C PRO A 247 -48.28 -2.01 25.97
N ALA A 248 -47.14 -2.71 25.80
CA ALA A 248 -46.80 -3.88 26.60
C ALA A 248 -46.33 -3.52 28.03
N ASN A 249 -45.89 -2.28 28.25
CA ASN A 249 -45.48 -1.76 29.55
C ASN A 249 -46.71 -1.23 30.29
N LYS A 250 -47.29 -2.03 31.17
CA LYS A 250 -48.55 -1.70 31.85
C LYS A 250 -48.62 -2.26 33.26
N LEU A 251 -49.47 -1.68 34.09
CA LEU A 251 -49.90 -2.27 35.36
C LEU A 251 -51.25 -2.95 35.17
N THR A 252 -51.41 -4.16 35.68
CA THR A 252 -52.73 -4.81 35.86
C THR A 252 -53.20 -4.62 37.28
N VAL A 253 -54.43 -4.12 37.44
CA VAL A 253 -54.98 -3.75 38.74
C VAL A 253 -56.32 -4.48 38.93
N ASN A 254 -56.41 -5.31 39.97
CA ASN A 254 -57.67 -5.95 40.33
C ASN A 254 -58.46 -5.06 41.29
N VAL A 255 -59.74 -4.88 40.99
CA VAL A 255 -60.66 -4.05 41.76
C VAL A 255 -61.94 -4.82 42.09
N ILE A 256 -62.62 -4.41 43.16
CA ILE A 256 -63.97 -4.88 43.50
C ILE A 256 -64.91 -3.69 43.36
N VAL A 257 -65.75 -3.70 42.33
CA VAL A 257 -66.66 -2.60 42.00
C VAL A 257 -67.92 -2.70 42.85
N THR A 258 -68.20 -1.64 43.61
CA THR A 258 -69.40 -1.53 44.46
C THR A 258 -70.44 -0.59 43.87
N ASN A 259 -70.02 0.40 43.08
CA ASN A 259 -70.89 1.27 42.31
C ASN A 259 -70.32 1.50 40.90
N THR A 260 -71.12 1.17 39.88
CA THR A 260 -70.76 1.29 38.47
C THR A 260 -70.63 2.75 38.04
N GLY A 261 -69.77 3.04 37.07
CA GLY A 261 -69.54 4.39 36.59
C GLY A 261 -68.19 4.54 35.90
N PHE A 262 -67.90 5.76 35.44
CA PHE A 262 -66.61 6.09 34.85
C PHE A 262 -65.51 6.04 35.90
N TRP A 263 -64.47 5.26 35.65
CA TRP A 263 -63.28 5.16 36.49
C TRP A 263 -62.06 5.76 35.78
N SER A 264 -61.18 6.37 36.57
CA SER A 264 -59.88 6.88 36.14
C SER A 264 -58.86 6.63 37.24
N MET A 265 -57.70 6.13 36.85
CA MET A 265 -56.57 5.86 37.74
C MET A 265 -55.29 6.41 37.14
N SER A 266 -54.42 6.92 38.01
CA SER A 266 -53.10 7.43 37.62
C SER A 266 -52.08 7.16 38.71
N THR A 267 -50.82 7.01 38.33
CA THR A 267 -49.71 7.05 39.28
C THR A 267 -49.02 8.41 39.29
N ASN A 268 -48.22 8.67 40.32
CA ASN A 268 -47.19 9.72 40.23
C ASN A 268 -46.17 9.41 39.12
N LYS A 269 -45.41 10.43 38.69
CA LYS A 269 -44.28 10.27 37.78
C LYS A 269 -43.02 9.97 38.58
N VAL A 270 -42.31 8.89 38.22
CA VAL A 270 -41.05 8.48 38.84
C VAL A 270 -40.08 8.10 37.73
N ASN A 271 -38.84 8.59 37.81
CA ASN A 271 -37.76 8.19 36.89
C ASN A 271 -38.12 8.33 35.40
N GLY A 272 -38.84 9.40 35.06
CA GLY A 272 -39.21 9.74 33.67
C GLY A 272 -40.54 9.15 33.16
N TYR A 273 -41.20 8.24 33.89
CA TYR A 273 -42.43 7.57 33.43
C TYR A 273 -43.54 7.48 34.49
N SER A 274 -44.77 7.18 34.06
CA SER A 274 -45.97 7.00 34.90
C SER A 274 -47.00 6.10 34.22
N PHE A 275 -48.00 5.64 34.96
CA PHE A 275 -49.07 4.78 34.44
C PHE A 275 -50.44 5.45 34.58
N THR A 276 -51.28 5.36 33.56
CA THR A 276 -52.64 5.88 33.57
C THR A 276 -53.62 4.93 32.91
N GLY A 277 -54.86 4.90 33.39
CA GLY A 277 -55.93 4.06 32.83
C GLY A 277 -57.29 4.69 33.12
N GLN A 278 -58.23 4.52 32.19
CA GLN A 278 -59.59 4.98 32.35
C GLN A 278 -60.58 4.06 31.62
N GLY A 279 -61.83 4.04 32.07
CA GLY A 279 -62.89 3.24 31.48
C GLY A 279 -64.22 3.42 32.19
N THR A 280 -65.17 2.53 31.93
CA THR A 280 -66.49 2.53 32.59
C THR A 280 -66.78 1.14 33.13
N PHE A 281 -67.09 1.04 34.42
CA PHE A 281 -67.62 -0.20 34.98
C PHE A 281 -69.10 -0.31 34.67
N THR A 282 -69.51 -1.42 34.04
CA THR A 282 -70.92 -1.69 33.69
C THR A 282 -71.58 -2.73 34.61
N THR A 283 -70.79 -3.40 35.46
CA THR A 283 -71.26 -4.41 36.42
C THR A 283 -70.53 -4.27 37.75
N THR A 284 -71.19 -4.60 38.86
CA THR A 284 -70.57 -4.71 40.18
C THR A 284 -69.81 -6.04 40.33
N GLY A 285 -68.94 -6.14 41.33
CA GLY A 285 -68.12 -7.33 41.60
C GLY A 285 -66.65 -7.20 41.13
N PRO A 286 -65.88 -8.31 41.15
CA PRO A 286 -64.46 -8.28 40.81
C PRO A 286 -64.24 -7.98 39.32
N GLN A 287 -63.30 -7.09 39.04
CA GLN A 287 -62.88 -6.68 37.69
C GLN A 287 -61.36 -6.50 37.65
N THR A 288 -60.77 -6.58 36.46
CA THR A 288 -59.35 -6.27 36.23
C THR A 288 -59.26 -5.13 35.22
N VAL A 289 -58.46 -4.13 35.54
CA VAL A 289 -58.21 -2.98 34.65
C VAL A 289 -56.72 -2.84 34.36
N GLU A 290 -56.40 -2.17 33.27
CA GLU A 290 -55.03 -1.94 32.83
C GLU A 290 -54.69 -0.45 32.86
N LEU A 291 -53.52 -0.11 33.40
CA LEU A 291 -52.96 1.23 33.32
C LEU A 291 -51.74 1.18 32.40
N LEU A 292 -51.79 1.90 31.29
CA LEU A 292 -50.72 1.95 30.31
C LEU A 292 -49.59 2.85 30.81
N GLY A 293 -48.35 2.39 30.66
CA GLY A 293 -47.16 3.16 30.95
C GLY A 293 -46.89 4.18 29.84
N THR A 294 -46.47 5.38 30.23
CA THR A 294 -46.05 6.45 29.33
C THR A 294 -44.77 7.09 29.85
N GLY A 295 -43.92 7.59 28.93
CA GLY A 295 -42.62 8.18 29.25
C GLY A 295 -41.45 7.25 28.96
N MET A 296 -40.27 7.62 29.47
CA MET A 296 -39.00 6.95 29.19
C MET A 296 -38.22 6.80 30.51
N PRO A 297 -37.84 5.58 30.93
CA PRO A 297 -37.03 5.38 32.13
C PRO A 297 -35.64 6.01 31.98
N GLU A 298 -35.17 6.74 32.99
CA GLU A 298 -33.88 7.47 32.92
C GLU A 298 -32.74 6.74 33.64
N THR A 299 -33.04 6.02 34.72
CA THR A 299 -32.07 5.34 35.58
C THR A 299 -32.49 3.89 35.89
N ALA A 300 -31.52 2.99 36.04
CA ALA A 300 -31.77 1.62 36.46
C ALA A 300 -32.09 1.54 37.96
N GLY A 301 -32.89 0.55 38.34
CA GLY A 301 -33.30 0.33 39.73
C GLY A 301 -34.80 0.14 39.87
N THR A 302 -35.22 -0.11 41.11
CA THR A 302 -36.64 -0.29 41.46
C THR A 302 -37.27 1.07 41.77
N ASN A 303 -38.27 1.44 40.97
CA ASN A 303 -39.04 2.66 41.14
C ASN A 303 -40.32 2.33 41.91
N ILE A 304 -40.73 3.22 42.81
CA ILE A 304 -41.89 3.02 43.68
C ILE A 304 -43.00 4.00 43.30
N PHE A 305 -44.13 3.48 42.87
CA PHE A 305 -45.29 4.26 42.42
C PHE A 305 -46.41 4.27 43.47
N SER A 306 -47.17 5.37 43.46
CA SER A 306 -48.39 5.58 44.22
C SER A 306 -49.54 5.80 43.25
N LEU A 307 -50.57 4.96 43.33
CA LEU A 307 -51.77 4.98 42.51
C LEU A 307 -52.89 5.74 43.21
N SER A 308 -53.48 6.70 42.51
CA SER A 308 -54.69 7.43 42.87
C SER A 308 -55.83 7.07 41.91
N SER A 309 -57.07 7.20 42.38
CA SER A 309 -58.27 6.93 41.58
C SER A 309 -59.40 7.93 41.88
N ASN A 310 -60.45 7.91 41.05
CA ASN A 310 -61.63 8.76 41.22
C ASN A 310 -62.78 8.12 42.04
N ALA A 311 -62.55 7.00 42.73
CA ALA A 311 -63.58 6.36 43.56
C ALA A 311 -64.06 7.29 44.68
N ASN A 312 -65.35 7.23 45.02
CA ASN A 312 -65.93 8.03 46.10
C ASN A 312 -65.34 7.64 47.47
N SER A 313 -65.10 6.35 47.72
CA SER A 313 -64.46 5.85 48.93
C SER A 313 -62.94 5.75 48.77
N GLN A 314 -62.25 6.90 48.75
CA GLN A 314 -60.81 6.96 48.37
C GLN A 314 -59.84 6.15 49.23
N ALA A 315 -60.16 5.87 50.50
CA ALA A 315 -59.26 5.15 51.41
C ALA A 315 -59.00 3.70 50.99
N THR A 316 -59.94 3.05 50.29
CA THR A 316 -59.83 1.66 49.82
C THR A 316 -59.49 1.56 48.33
N ALA A 317 -59.36 2.71 47.63
CA ALA A 317 -59.19 2.80 46.19
C ALA A 317 -57.86 3.46 45.75
N SER A 318 -56.89 3.52 46.66
CA SER A 318 -55.53 4.03 46.44
C SER A 318 -54.49 3.03 46.94
N CYS A 319 -53.33 3.00 46.29
CA CYS A 319 -52.24 2.08 46.64
C CYS A 319 -50.91 2.82 46.63
N SER A 320 -50.06 2.56 47.61
CA SER A 320 -48.67 3.03 47.65
C SER A 320 -47.73 1.83 47.62
N GLY A 321 -46.48 2.05 47.24
CA GLY A 321 -45.46 1.00 47.29
C GLY A 321 -45.43 0.06 46.08
N ILE A 322 -45.98 0.46 44.92
CA ILE A 322 -46.02 -0.38 43.72
C ILE A 322 -44.63 -0.40 43.06
N PRO A 323 -43.89 -1.53 43.04
CA PRO A 323 -42.53 -1.56 42.52
C PRO A 323 -42.50 -1.84 41.01
N VAL A 324 -41.70 -1.08 40.27
CA VAL A 324 -41.36 -1.33 38.86
C VAL A 324 -39.85 -1.23 38.67
N THR A 325 -39.22 -2.35 38.28
CA THR A 325 -37.76 -2.44 38.12
C THR A 325 -37.34 -2.13 36.69
N VAL A 326 -36.47 -1.13 36.56
CA VAL A 326 -35.76 -0.80 35.32
C VAL A 326 -34.44 -1.56 35.32
N ALA A 327 -34.20 -2.34 34.26
CA ALA A 327 -33.02 -3.17 34.15
C ALA A 327 -31.73 -2.32 34.06
N PRO A 328 -30.63 -2.70 34.76
CA PRO A 328 -29.32 -2.13 34.50
C PRO A 328 -28.85 -2.51 33.10
N VAL A 329 -27.97 -1.69 32.51
CA VAL A 329 -27.35 -1.99 31.20
C VAL A 329 -26.79 -3.42 31.18
N ALA A 330 -27.09 -4.16 30.13
CA ALA A 330 -26.68 -5.55 29.97
C ALA A 330 -26.45 -5.88 28.50
N TYR A 331 -25.35 -6.57 28.20
CA TYR A 331 -25.02 -7.02 26.84
C TYR A 331 -24.02 -8.19 26.86
N THR A 332 -23.96 -8.93 25.77
CA THR A 332 -22.95 -9.97 25.50
C THR A 332 -21.98 -9.50 24.42
N MET A 333 -20.69 -9.84 24.54
CA MET A 333 -19.66 -9.54 23.53
C MET A 333 -19.36 -10.75 22.65
N ASN A 334 -19.26 -10.56 21.33
CA ASN A 334 -18.84 -11.60 20.39
C ASN A 334 -17.40 -11.34 19.90
N CYS A 335 -16.42 -11.75 20.70
CA CYS A 335 -15.01 -11.59 20.34
C CYS A 335 -14.58 -12.41 19.11
N ALA A 336 -15.26 -13.52 18.79
CA ALA A 336 -14.95 -14.32 17.61
C ALA A 336 -15.29 -13.58 16.30
N GLY A 337 -16.29 -12.69 16.35
CA GLY A 337 -16.63 -11.78 15.25
C GLY A 337 -15.90 -10.44 15.27
N ALA A 338 -14.99 -10.22 16.23
CA ALA A 338 -14.25 -8.96 16.31
C ALA A 338 -13.18 -8.86 15.21
N THR A 339 -12.97 -7.66 14.68
CA THR A 339 -12.02 -7.42 13.59
C THR A 339 -11.11 -6.23 13.89
N GLN A 340 -9.81 -6.36 13.64
CA GLN A 340 -8.88 -5.24 13.66
C GLN A 340 -8.95 -4.45 12.34
N SER A 341 -8.75 -3.13 12.42
CA SER A 341 -8.60 -2.23 11.28
C SER A 341 -7.32 -1.41 11.45
N GLY A 342 -6.64 -1.10 10.34
CA GLY A 342 -5.35 -0.40 10.33
C GLY A 342 -4.13 -1.33 10.29
N ALA A 343 -2.97 -0.76 9.95
CA ALA A 343 -1.69 -1.47 9.98
C ALA A 343 -1.08 -1.37 11.37
N TYR A 344 -0.71 -2.51 11.94
CA TYR A 344 -0.06 -2.61 13.25
C TYR A 344 1.36 -3.10 13.03
N MET A 345 2.34 -2.30 13.46
CA MET A 345 3.75 -2.63 13.28
C MET A 345 4.51 -2.36 14.58
N GLN A 346 5.47 -3.25 14.89
CA GLN A 346 6.39 -3.07 16.01
C GLN A 346 7.00 -1.66 16.01
N ASN A 347 7.13 -1.05 17.18
CA ASN A 347 7.71 0.28 17.42
C ASN A 347 7.05 1.46 16.67
N VAL A 348 5.89 1.25 16.05
CA VAL A 348 5.10 2.32 15.43
C VAL A 348 3.89 2.66 16.32
N PRO A 349 3.77 3.90 16.81
CA PRO A 349 2.62 4.30 17.62
C PRO A 349 1.29 4.06 16.92
N LEU A 350 0.28 3.59 17.66
CA LEU A 350 -1.06 3.42 17.14
C LEU A 350 -1.70 4.77 16.82
N ASN A 351 -2.37 4.85 15.67
CA ASN A 351 -3.20 5.98 15.31
C ASN A 351 -4.63 5.75 15.80
N LEU A 352 -5.12 6.65 16.66
CA LEU A 352 -6.44 6.58 17.31
C LEU A 352 -7.64 6.50 16.35
N THR A 353 -7.47 6.87 15.09
CA THR A 353 -8.54 6.87 14.07
C THR A 353 -8.49 5.66 13.15
N THR A 354 -7.30 5.12 12.88
CA THR A 354 -7.14 4.02 11.92
C THR A 354 -6.88 2.68 12.59
N ASN A 355 -6.22 2.65 13.76
CA ASN A 355 -5.96 1.44 14.52
C ASN A 355 -7.10 1.17 15.51
N THR A 356 -8.11 0.44 15.06
CA THR A 356 -9.34 0.18 15.83
C THR A 356 -9.71 -1.29 15.86
N ILE A 357 -10.47 -1.69 16.88
CA ILE A 357 -11.14 -3.01 16.94
C ILE A 357 -12.63 -2.76 16.82
N THR A 358 -13.28 -3.41 15.85
CA THR A 358 -14.75 -3.43 15.76
C THR A 358 -15.26 -4.68 16.44
N LEU A 359 -16.08 -4.51 17.47
CA LEU A 359 -16.61 -5.58 18.32
C LEU A 359 -18.14 -5.69 18.14
N PRO A 360 -18.64 -6.81 17.60
CA PRO A 360 -20.06 -7.11 17.64
C PRO A 360 -20.52 -7.41 19.07
N ILE A 361 -21.65 -6.83 19.46
CA ILE A 361 -22.31 -7.03 20.75
C ILE A 361 -23.79 -7.36 20.54
N ASN A 362 -24.45 -7.90 21.57
CA ASN A 362 -25.90 -8.05 21.61
C ASN A 362 -26.44 -7.44 22.91
N VAL A 363 -27.21 -6.37 22.79
CA VAL A 363 -27.74 -5.57 23.89
C VAL A 363 -29.03 -6.20 24.42
N THR A 364 -29.05 -6.55 25.70
CA THR A 364 -30.21 -7.12 26.39
C THR A 364 -30.89 -6.14 27.34
N ALA A 365 -30.19 -5.08 27.76
CA ALA A 365 -30.75 -3.90 28.41
C ALA A 365 -29.93 -2.66 28.07
N THR A 366 -30.60 -1.57 27.68
CA THR A 366 -29.99 -0.30 27.27
C THR A 366 -29.39 0.47 28.44
N GLY A 367 -28.47 1.39 28.14
CA GLY A 367 -27.81 2.24 29.14
C GLY A 367 -26.34 2.52 28.81
N SER A 368 -25.65 3.21 29.72
CA SER A 368 -24.27 3.66 29.52
C SER A 368 -23.25 2.61 29.93
N THR A 369 -22.21 2.41 29.13
CA THR A 369 -21.12 1.47 29.41
C THR A 369 -19.78 1.95 28.84
N THR A 370 -18.70 1.24 29.15
CA THR A 370 -17.39 1.42 28.53
C THR A 370 -16.75 0.04 28.33
N ILE A 371 -16.21 -0.21 27.14
CA ILE A 371 -15.49 -1.45 26.81
C ILE A 371 -14.01 -1.12 26.63
N THR A 372 -13.16 -1.83 27.35
CA THR A 372 -11.70 -1.66 27.31
C THR A 372 -10.98 -2.99 27.15
N THR A 373 -9.71 -2.94 26.75
CA THR A 373 -8.78 -4.08 26.90
C THR A 373 -7.82 -3.86 28.05
N ASN A 374 -7.18 -4.93 28.52
CA ASN A 374 -5.90 -4.81 29.23
C ASN A 374 -4.80 -4.22 28.31
N THR A 375 -3.68 -3.81 28.90
CA THR A 375 -2.49 -3.39 28.15
C THR A 375 -1.55 -4.58 27.98
N VAL A 376 -1.33 -5.01 26.75
CA VAL A 376 -0.39 -6.10 26.40
C VAL A 376 0.45 -5.65 25.21
N ASN A 377 1.73 -6.02 25.18
CA ASN A 377 2.65 -5.63 24.11
C ASN A 377 2.71 -4.11 23.86
N GLY A 378 2.47 -3.29 24.91
CA GLY A 378 2.51 -1.83 24.84
C GLY A 378 1.27 -1.16 24.24
N VAL A 379 0.19 -1.91 23.97
CA VAL A 379 -1.04 -1.38 23.38
C VAL A 379 -2.29 -1.73 24.19
N SER A 380 -3.31 -0.86 24.11
CA SER A 380 -4.63 -1.06 24.69
C SER A 380 -5.71 -0.37 23.86
N PHE A 381 -6.97 -0.77 24.01
CA PHE A 381 -8.11 -0.25 23.26
C PHE A 381 -9.25 0.16 24.19
N SER A 382 -9.98 1.20 23.82
CA SER A 382 -11.16 1.67 24.55
C SER A 382 -12.23 2.23 23.62
N SER A 383 -13.50 1.90 23.88
CA SER A 383 -14.64 2.58 23.24
C SER A 383 -14.81 4.03 23.72
N GLY A 384 -14.23 4.37 24.87
CA GLY A 384 -14.68 5.50 25.69
C GLY A 384 -16.09 5.26 26.25
N PRO A 385 -16.66 6.25 26.97
CA PRO A 385 -18.05 6.19 27.39
C PRO A 385 -18.99 6.13 26.18
N ILE A 386 -19.85 5.13 26.14
CA ILE A 386 -20.87 4.94 25.11
C ILE A 386 -22.25 4.71 25.75
N VAL A 387 -23.32 5.02 25.01
CA VAL A 387 -24.71 4.76 25.41
C VAL A 387 -25.33 3.78 24.42
N LEU A 388 -25.78 2.63 24.92
CA LEU A 388 -26.50 1.63 24.15
C LEU A 388 -27.98 2.00 24.13
N THR A 389 -28.52 2.41 22.98
CA THR A 389 -29.85 3.03 22.87
C THR A 389 -30.92 2.12 22.26
N LYS A 390 -30.57 0.89 21.85
CA LYS A 390 -31.48 -0.09 21.28
C LYS A 390 -31.17 -1.49 21.79
N LEU A 391 -32.16 -2.37 21.77
CA LEU A 391 -32.00 -3.80 22.06
C LEU A 391 -31.55 -4.56 20.81
N GLY A 392 -30.92 -5.72 21.00
CA GLY A 392 -30.48 -6.62 19.93
C GLY A 392 -29.04 -6.38 19.47
N ALA A 393 -28.72 -6.87 18.27
CA ALA A 393 -27.36 -6.82 17.72
C ALA A 393 -26.90 -5.38 17.45
N ASP A 394 -25.65 -5.09 17.82
CA ASP A 394 -24.99 -3.83 17.56
C ASP A 394 -23.46 -4.00 17.41
N THR A 395 -22.77 -2.93 17.06
CA THR A 395 -21.30 -2.93 16.92
C THR A 395 -20.67 -1.76 17.64
N VAL A 396 -19.59 -2.02 18.40
CA VAL A 396 -18.81 -1.00 19.11
C VAL A 396 -17.41 -0.91 18.52
N VAL A 397 -16.92 0.30 18.28
CA VAL A 397 -15.55 0.55 17.81
C VAL A 397 -14.68 0.97 19.00
N LEU A 398 -13.63 0.21 19.27
CA LEU A 398 -12.61 0.52 20.27
C LEU A 398 -11.40 1.15 19.58
N LYS A 399 -10.94 2.28 20.10
CA LYS A 399 -9.79 3.04 19.58
C LYS A 399 -8.51 2.59 20.27
N GLY A 400 -7.49 2.25 19.48
CA GLY A 400 -6.20 1.78 19.97
C GLY A 400 -5.28 2.91 20.43
N SER A 401 -4.51 2.66 21.48
CA SER A 401 -3.50 3.56 22.02
C SER A 401 -2.21 2.80 22.37
N GLY A 402 -1.10 3.52 22.44
CA GLY A 402 0.22 2.96 22.77
C GLY A 402 1.08 2.65 21.55
N THR A 403 2.19 1.95 21.78
CA THR A 403 3.19 1.58 20.75
C THR A 403 3.53 0.11 20.92
N PRO A 404 3.32 -0.74 19.90
CA PRO A 404 3.68 -2.15 19.97
C PRO A 404 5.16 -2.39 20.27
N LEU A 405 5.48 -3.27 21.22
CA LEU A 405 6.88 -3.57 21.59
C LEU A 405 7.50 -4.72 20.78
N SER A 406 6.67 -5.66 20.31
CA SER A 406 7.08 -6.84 19.54
C SER A 406 6.15 -7.09 18.34
N GLY A 407 6.70 -7.60 17.23
CA GLY A 407 5.96 -7.98 16.03
C GLY A 407 5.36 -9.38 16.11
N ALA A 408 4.47 -9.60 17.09
CA ALA A 408 3.85 -10.90 17.34
C ALA A 408 2.35 -10.78 17.63
N THR A 409 1.61 -11.84 17.36
CA THR A 409 0.18 -11.93 17.74
C THR A 409 0.03 -11.82 19.25
N THR A 410 -0.79 -10.87 19.68
CA THR A 410 -0.99 -10.51 21.09
C THR A 410 -2.44 -10.75 21.49
N ALA A 411 -2.67 -11.57 22.52
CA ALA A 411 -4.01 -11.80 23.07
C ALA A 411 -4.41 -10.66 24.03
N LEU A 412 -5.48 -9.95 23.69
CA LEU A 412 -6.08 -8.87 24.48
C LEU A 412 -7.36 -9.37 25.16
N THR A 413 -7.53 -9.06 26.44
CA THR A 413 -8.74 -9.37 27.21
C THR A 413 -9.68 -8.17 27.20
N LEU A 414 -10.84 -8.30 26.55
CA LEU A 414 -11.90 -7.31 26.53
C LEU A 414 -12.78 -7.40 27.77
N THR A 415 -13.00 -6.26 28.41
CA THR A 415 -13.86 -6.09 29.58
C THR A 415 -14.83 -4.94 29.35
N GLY A 416 -16.12 -5.15 29.66
CA GLY A 416 -17.14 -4.13 29.56
C GLY A 416 -17.75 -3.81 30.93
N THR A 417 -17.70 -2.55 31.34
CA THR A 417 -18.16 -2.11 32.66
C THR A 417 -18.97 -0.81 32.57
N PRO A 418 -20.16 -0.74 33.19
CA PRO A 418 -20.99 -1.85 33.70
C PRO A 418 -21.67 -2.65 32.57
N GLY A 419 -22.18 -3.84 32.88
CA GLY A 419 -23.18 -4.53 32.05
C GLY A 419 -22.72 -5.65 31.12
N SER A 420 -21.41 -5.89 30.96
CA SER A 420 -20.98 -7.07 30.20
C SER A 420 -21.25 -8.36 30.97
N SER A 421 -21.77 -9.39 30.29
CA SER A 421 -22.04 -10.70 30.89
C SER A 421 -20.78 -11.51 31.21
N ALA A 422 -19.67 -11.25 30.51
CA ALA A 422 -18.39 -11.94 30.67
C ALA A 422 -17.25 -11.10 30.06
N THR A 423 -15.99 -11.48 30.32
CA THR A 423 -14.84 -11.03 29.54
C THR A 423 -14.61 -11.97 28.35
N CYS A 424 -13.98 -11.49 27.27
CA CYS A 424 -13.56 -12.36 26.16
C CYS A 424 -12.21 -11.91 25.57
N SER A 425 -11.55 -12.77 24.79
CA SER A 425 -10.20 -12.53 24.25
C SER A 425 -10.22 -12.25 22.74
N PHE A 426 -9.37 -11.32 22.29
CA PHE A 426 -9.12 -11.00 20.89
C PHE A 426 -7.62 -11.08 20.57
N ASN A 427 -7.25 -11.81 19.53
CA ASN A 427 -5.86 -11.93 19.08
C ASN A 427 -5.53 -10.81 18.08
N LEU A 428 -4.83 -9.78 18.54
CA LEU A 428 -4.34 -8.69 17.70
C LEU A 428 -3.07 -9.12 16.97
N VAL A 429 -3.09 -9.09 15.64
CA VAL A 429 -1.95 -9.41 14.79
C VAL A 429 -1.12 -8.16 14.52
N ILE A 430 0.16 -8.19 14.90
CA ILE A 430 1.11 -7.08 14.76
C ILE A 430 2.29 -7.54 13.91
N ALA A 431 2.61 -6.80 12.86
CA ALA A 431 3.76 -7.08 12.01
C ALA A 431 5.08 -6.72 12.69
N GLN A 432 6.12 -7.51 12.44
CA GLN A 432 7.49 -7.13 12.79
C GLN A 432 7.97 -5.99 11.91
N GLN A 433 8.67 -5.02 12.48
CA GLN A 433 9.25 -3.94 11.70
C GLN A 433 10.46 -4.46 10.92
N PRO A 434 10.51 -4.27 9.59
CA PRO A 434 11.60 -4.78 8.77
C PRO A 434 12.90 -4.04 9.06
N VAL A 435 14.04 -4.71 8.85
CA VAL A 435 15.37 -4.10 8.94
C VAL A 435 15.48 -2.94 7.94
N ALA A 436 16.16 -1.86 8.33
CA ALA A 436 16.34 -0.70 7.47
C ALA A 436 17.77 -0.15 7.59
N TYR A 437 18.49 -0.15 6.48
CA TYR A 437 19.85 0.38 6.36
C TYR A 437 20.18 0.80 4.92
N THR A 438 21.10 1.73 4.78
CA THR A 438 21.65 2.16 3.47
C THR A 438 23.04 1.57 3.27
N MET A 439 23.46 1.41 2.01
CA MET A 439 24.82 0.98 1.67
C MET A 439 25.66 2.14 1.14
N THR A 440 26.92 2.22 1.57
CA THR A 440 27.87 3.23 1.07
C THR A 440 28.69 2.65 -0.08
N CYS A 441 28.15 2.71 -1.31
CA CYS A 441 28.73 1.98 -2.44
C CYS A 441 30.19 2.38 -2.78
N GLY A 442 30.56 3.65 -2.60
CA GLY A 442 31.87 4.19 -2.99
C GLY A 442 33.05 3.64 -2.17
N THR A 443 32.79 3.07 -1.00
CA THR A 443 33.83 2.56 -0.09
C THR A 443 33.81 1.04 0.06
N ILE A 444 33.07 0.33 -0.81
CA ILE A 444 33.10 -1.13 -0.87
C ILE A 444 34.52 -1.59 -1.24
N SER A 445 35.08 -2.49 -0.44
CA SER A 445 36.38 -3.10 -0.65
C SER A 445 36.27 -4.61 -0.89
N VAL A 446 37.27 -5.18 -1.55
CA VAL A 446 37.38 -6.62 -1.77
C VAL A 446 38.73 -7.10 -1.26
N SER A 447 38.76 -8.32 -0.74
CA SER A 447 39.98 -9.00 -0.29
C SER A 447 40.06 -10.38 -0.94
N GLY A 448 41.27 -10.93 -1.01
CA GLY A 448 41.58 -12.22 -1.61
C GLY A 448 42.12 -12.14 -3.04
N SER A 449 42.65 -13.27 -3.51
CA SER A 449 43.16 -13.41 -4.88
C SER A 449 42.06 -13.92 -5.81
N TYR A 450 41.75 -13.16 -6.85
CA TYR A 450 40.71 -13.48 -7.82
C TYR A 450 41.36 -14.00 -9.10
N VAL A 451 41.54 -15.31 -9.19
CA VAL A 451 42.31 -15.97 -10.27
C VAL A 451 41.35 -16.78 -11.15
N PRO A 452 41.42 -16.67 -12.49
CA PRO A 452 40.61 -17.48 -13.39
C PRO A 452 40.83 -18.98 -13.18
N ASN A 453 39.75 -19.77 -13.26
CA ASN A 453 39.75 -21.22 -13.09
C ASN A 453 40.20 -21.73 -11.71
N GLN A 454 40.25 -20.87 -10.68
CA GLN A 454 40.57 -21.24 -9.30
C GLN A 454 39.39 -20.99 -8.37
N ALA A 455 38.90 -22.03 -7.70
CA ALA A 455 37.78 -21.93 -6.76
C ALA A 455 38.03 -20.86 -5.67
N MET A 456 36.98 -20.11 -5.33
CA MET A 456 37.03 -19.11 -4.26
C MET A 456 37.24 -19.78 -2.89
N THR A 457 37.94 -19.07 -2.00
CA THR A 457 38.29 -19.50 -0.65
C THR A 457 37.68 -18.57 0.40
N SER A 458 37.85 -18.89 1.69
CA SER A 458 37.45 -18.01 2.79
C SER A 458 38.12 -16.63 2.75
N ALA A 459 39.29 -16.51 2.11
CA ALA A 459 40.00 -15.24 1.96
C ALA A 459 39.35 -14.31 0.92
N ASN A 460 38.49 -14.83 0.03
CA ASN A 460 37.80 -14.05 -1.00
C ASN A 460 36.54 -13.42 -0.43
N THR A 461 36.62 -12.14 -0.07
CA THR A 461 35.53 -11.42 0.59
C THR A 461 35.25 -10.06 -0.04
N MET A 462 34.03 -9.57 0.17
CA MET A 462 33.60 -8.21 -0.16
C MET A 462 33.04 -7.54 1.09
N THR A 463 33.62 -6.41 1.50
CA THR A 463 33.14 -5.66 2.67
C THR A 463 32.25 -4.51 2.22
N VAL A 464 31.00 -4.51 2.68
CA VAL A 464 29.97 -3.52 2.37
C VAL A 464 29.70 -2.66 3.61
N PRO A 465 30.12 -1.38 3.59
CA PRO A 465 29.77 -0.43 4.65
C PRO A 465 28.29 -0.07 4.58
N VAL A 466 27.62 -0.08 5.74
CA VAL A 466 26.18 0.20 5.85
C VAL A 466 25.90 1.22 6.95
N THR A 467 24.80 1.95 6.83
CA THR A 467 24.27 2.79 7.93
C THR A 467 22.90 2.27 8.34
N VAL A 468 22.84 1.66 9.53
CA VAL A 468 21.62 1.03 10.07
C VAL A 468 20.72 2.08 10.69
N THR A 469 19.50 2.20 10.17
CA THR A 469 18.44 3.08 10.67
C THR A 469 17.41 2.33 11.50
N TYR A 470 17.23 1.03 11.24
CA TYR A 470 16.42 0.14 12.05
C TYR A 470 17.07 -1.25 12.13
N VAL A 471 17.20 -1.75 13.36
CA VAL A 471 17.84 -3.03 13.71
C VAL A 471 17.03 -4.23 13.20
N GLY A 472 17.66 -5.39 13.08
CA GLY A 472 17.01 -6.61 12.58
C GLY A 472 17.92 -7.48 11.73
N ASP A 473 17.37 -8.59 11.24
CA ASP A 473 18.10 -9.56 10.44
C ASP A 473 18.36 -9.04 9.03
N TYR A 474 19.61 -9.08 8.59
CA TYR A 474 20.02 -8.69 7.26
C TYR A 474 20.39 -9.91 6.41
N ASN A 475 20.14 -9.78 5.11
CA ASN A 475 20.62 -10.68 4.08
C ASN A 475 21.11 -9.82 2.90
N ILE A 476 22.40 -9.89 2.60
CA ILE A 476 23.03 -9.16 1.50
C ILE A 476 23.65 -10.18 0.54
N THR A 477 23.33 -10.07 -0.73
CA THR A 477 23.80 -10.99 -1.78
C THR A 477 24.24 -10.23 -3.01
N THR A 478 24.96 -10.91 -3.91
CA THR A 478 25.22 -10.41 -5.26
C THR A 478 24.58 -11.26 -6.34
N SER A 479 24.46 -10.72 -7.54
CA SER A 479 24.32 -11.51 -8.77
C SER A 479 25.44 -12.55 -8.90
N THR A 480 25.16 -13.70 -9.53
CA THR A 480 26.19 -14.65 -9.94
C THR A 480 26.79 -14.21 -11.28
N VAL A 481 28.05 -13.83 -11.29
CA VAL A 481 28.77 -13.34 -12.49
C VAL A 481 30.10 -14.05 -12.59
N ASN A 482 30.48 -14.45 -13.80
CA ASN A 482 31.68 -15.24 -14.07
C ASN A 482 31.74 -16.52 -13.20
N GLY A 483 30.62 -17.15 -12.85
CA GLY A 483 30.61 -18.36 -12.00
C GLY A 483 30.86 -18.11 -10.50
N VAL A 484 30.90 -16.85 -10.04
CA VAL A 484 31.12 -16.45 -8.65
C VAL A 484 29.93 -15.64 -8.12
N SER A 485 29.64 -15.75 -6.82
CA SER A 485 28.67 -14.90 -6.10
C SER A 485 29.14 -14.61 -4.68
N PHE A 486 28.62 -13.56 -4.06
CA PHE A 486 28.91 -13.18 -2.68
C PHE A 486 27.63 -13.14 -1.84
N SER A 487 27.72 -13.56 -0.58
CA SER A 487 26.59 -13.49 0.36
C SER A 487 27.03 -13.27 1.81
N GLY A 488 26.18 -12.61 2.60
CA GLY A 488 26.33 -12.45 4.04
C GLY A 488 24.98 -12.26 4.74
N THR A 489 24.81 -12.92 5.88
CA THR A 489 23.60 -12.87 6.72
C THR A 489 23.98 -12.65 8.18
N GLY A 490 23.13 -11.95 8.93
CA GLY A 490 23.31 -11.73 10.37
C GLY A 490 22.23 -10.82 10.95
N THR A 491 22.45 -10.27 12.13
CA THR A 491 21.50 -9.37 12.82
C THR A 491 22.18 -8.08 13.23
N PHE A 492 21.63 -6.94 12.84
CA PHE A 492 22.04 -5.66 13.43
C PHE A 492 21.39 -5.50 14.79
N THR A 493 22.17 -5.24 15.83
CA THR A 493 21.69 -5.03 17.20
C THR A 493 21.74 -3.57 17.64
N THR A 494 22.39 -2.71 16.87
CA THR A 494 22.51 -1.26 17.12
C THR A 494 22.32 -0.47 15.83
N THR A 495 21.86 0.78 15.94
CA THR A 495 21.80 1.72 14.82
C THR A 495 23.16 2.39 14.57
N GLY A 496 23.35 2.99 13.39
CA GLY A 496 24.57 3.71 13.02
C GLY A 496 25.44 3.00 11.98
N ALA A 497 26.66 3.51 11.78
CA ALA A 497 27.59 2.98 10.79
C ALA A 497 28.11 1.60 11.21
N GLN A 498 28.02 0.63 10.31
CA GLN A 498 28.52 -0.74 10.48
C GLN A 498 29.14 -1.24 9.17
N SER A 499 29.71 -2.44 9.18
CA SER A 499 30.27 -3.09 7.99
C SER A 499 29.86 -4.55 7.95
N VAL A 500 29.44 -5.02 6.78
CA VAL A 500 29.06 -6.42 6.52
C VAL A 500 30.08 -7.04 5.58
N THR A 501 30.64 -8.19 5.97
CA THR A 501 31.54 -8.97 5.12
C THR A 501 30.75 -10.05 4.40
N LEU A 502 30.77 -10.02 3.08
CA LEU A 502 30.19 -11.05 2.21
C LEU A 502 31.27 -12.04 1.81
N GLN A 503 30.96 -13.33 1.90
CA GLN A 503 31.85 -14.42 1.51
C GLN A 503 31.62 -14.78 0.04
N ALA A 504 32.69 -14.88 -0.75
CA ALA A 504 32.62 -15.38 -2.12
C ALA A 504 32.44 -16.90 -2.18
N SER A 505 31.72 -17.37 -3.19
CA SER A 505 31.59 -18.79 -3.52
C SER A 505 31.66 -18.99 -5.04
N GLY A 506 32.03 -20.20 -5.47
CA GLY A 506 32.09 -20.58 -6.89
C GLY A 506 33.51 -20.62 -7.47
N THR A 507 33.59 -20.86 -8.78
CA THR A 507 34.86 -20.95 -9.53
C THR A 507 34.76 -20.05 -10.75
N PRO A 508 35.66 -19.06 -10.90
CA PRO A 508 35.65 -18.14 -12.02
C PRO A 508 35.98 -18.83 -13.32
N VAL A 509 35.21 -18.52 -14.37
CA VAL A 509 35.35 -19.18 -15.68
C VAL A 509 36.46 -18.54 -16.52
N SER A 510 36.57 -17.21 -16.46
CA SER A 510 37.49 -16.44 -17.30
C SER A 510 38.12 -15.27 -16.55
N GLY A 511 39.21 -14.71 -17.11
CA GLY A 511 39.82 -13.48 -16.62
C GLY A 511 39.11 -12.23 -17.13
N GLY A 512 39.41 -11.10 -16.49
CA GLY A 512 38.84 -9.79 -16.82
C GLY A 512 38.08 -9.15 -15.66
N ALA A 513 37.54 -7.95 -15.90
CA ALA A 513 36.77 -7.20 -14.92
C ALA A 513 35.27 -7.54 -15.02
N PHE A 514 34.67 -7.96 -13.91
CA PHE A 514 33.25 -8.32 -13.84
C PHE A 514 32.55 -7.50 -12.76
N SER A 515 31.38 -6.95 -13.10
CA SER A 515 30.60 -6.12 -12.19
C SER A 515 29.55 -6.95 -11.46
N TYR A 516 29.55 -6.88 -10.13
CA TYR A 516 28.60 -7.57 -9.27
C TYR A 516 27.56 -6.59 -8.74
N THR A 517 26.29 -6.84 -9.03
CA THR A 517 25.18 -6.10 -8.44
C THR A 517 24.92 -6.64 -7.05
N ILE A 518 24.96 -5.78 -6.04
CA ILE A 518 24.72 -6.09 -4.63
C ILE A 518 23.27 -5.72 -4.30
N SER A 519 22.54 -6.63 -3.67
CA SER A 519 21.14 -6.46 -3.26
C SER A 519 20.96 -6.85 -1.80
N SER A 520 19.92 -6.33 -1.15
CA SER A 520 19.57 -6.73 0.20
C SER A 520 18.09 -6.68 0.55
N ASN A 521 17.76 -7.20 1.73
CA ASN A 521 16.42 -7.18 2.34
C ASN A 521 16.07 -5.87 3.09
N SER A 522 16.91 -4.83 2.98
CA SER A 522 16.63 -3.53 3.61
C SER A 522 15.42 -2.85 2.98
N THR A 523 14.66 -2.14 3.80
CA THR A 523 13.52 -1.30 3.35
C THR A 523 13.87 0.16 3.09
N SER A 524 15.11 0.59 3.34
CA SER A 524 15.56 1.95 3.02
C SER A 524 15.73 2.15 1.51
N SER A 525 15.79 3.40 1.04
CA SER A 525 16.25 3.74 -0.31
C SER A 525 17.78 3.55 -0.44
N GLY A 526 18.30 3.19 -1.62
CA GLY A 526 19.75 3.03 -1.84
C GLY A 526 20.31 1.66 -1.41
N ILE A 527 19.57 0.60 -1.73
CA ILE A 527 19.88 -0.80 -1.37
C ILE A 527 20.61 -1.58 -2.45
N THR A 528 20.93 -0.92 -3.57
CA THR A 528 21.63 -1.54 -4.70
C THR A 528 22.94 -0.83 -4.94
N CYS A 529 24.03 -1.58 -4.85
CA CYS A 529 25.37 -1.13 -5.22
C CYS A 529 25.90 -1.98 -6.38
N SER A 530 26.96 -1.50 -7.02
CA SER A 530 27.71 -2.27 -8.00
C SER A 530 29.18 -2.22 -7.66
N LYS A 531 29.87 -3.36 -7.71
CA LYS A 531 31.31 -3.45 -7.50
C LYS A 531 31.96 -4.29 -8.58
N ALA A 532 32.95 -3.72 -9.28
CA ALA A 532 33.77 -4.46 -10.23
C ALA A 532 34.90 -5.21 -9.51
N ILE A 533 35.13 -6.46 -9.90
CA ILE A 533 36.24 -7.30 -9.46
C ILE A 533 37.01 -7.78 -10.69
N THR A 534 38.33 -7.63 -10.67
CA THR A 534 39.21 -8.05 -11.75
C THR A 534 39.82 -9.40 -11.44
N PHE A 535 39.59 -10.37 -12.34
CA PHE A 535 40.15 -11.71 -12.26
C PHE A 535 41.40 -11.80 -13.15
N VAL A 536 42.56 -12.01 -12.54
CA VAL A 536 43.87 -12.04 -13.24
C VAL A 536 44.77 -13.14 -12.68
N TYR A 537 45.62 -13.69 -13.54
CA TYR A 537 46.78 -14.46 -13.13
C TYR A 537 47.80 -13.56 -12.41
N ARG A 538 48.54 -14.11 -11.45
CA ARG A 538 49.59 -13.37 -10.74
C ARG A 538 50.74 -12.97 -11.66
N THR A 539 51.63 -12.11 -11.19
CA THR A 539 52.89 -11.83 -11.89
C THR A 539 53.68 -13.11 -12.12
N MET A 540 54.11 -13.33 -13.37
CA MET A 540 54.94 -14.47 -13.75
C MET A 540 56.41 -14.07 -13.88
N ASN A 541 57.28 -14.73 -13.12
CA ASN A 541 58.73 -14.53 -13.16
C ASN A 541 59.36 -15.47 -14.20
N ILE A 542 59.98 -14.90 -15.22
CA ILE A 542 60.47 -15.61 -16.39
C ILE A 542 62.00 -15.52 -16.44
N LEU A 543 62.69 -16.63 -16.25
CA LEU A 543 64.13 -16.69 -16.46
C LEU A 543 64.44 -16.98 -17.92
N SER A 544 65.14 -16.07 -18.56
CA SER A 544 65.63 -16.22 -19.93
C SER A 544 67.08 -16.69 -19.91
N LEU A 545 67.35 -17.84 -20.51
CA LEU A 545 68.68 -18.39 -20.72
C LEU A 545 68.99 -18.34 -22.21
N GLY A 546 70.12 -17.75 -22.59
CA GLY A 546 70.50 -17.53 -23.99
C GLY A 546 71.02 -16.12 -24.25
N GLN A 547 71.12 -15.74 -25.52
CA GLN A 547 71.72 -14.47 -25.95
C GLN A 547 71.01 -13.86 -27.17
N SER A 548 71.26 -12.57 -27.42
CA SER A 548 70.76 -11.82 -28.58
C SER A 548 69.23 -11.88 -28.74
N LEU A 549 68.71 -11.70 -29.96
CA LEU A 549 67.28 -11.71 -30.26
C LEU A 549 66.57 -13.05 -30.01
N TYR A 550 67.31 -14.12 -29.72
CA TYR A 550 66.79 -15.46 -29.48
C TYR A 550 66.17 -15.61 -28.09
N ALA A 551 66.68 -14.86 -27.11
CA ALA A 551 66.33 -15.01 -25.71
C ALA A 551 65.66 -13.73 -25.16
N PRO A 552 64.45 -13.80 -24.56
CA PRO A 552 63.72 -12.61 -24.10
C PRO A 552 64.49 -11.68 -23.16
N GLY A 553 65.43 -12.22 -22.37
CA GLY A 553 66.23 -11.48 -21.40
C GLY A 553 67.33 -10.63 -22.01
N THR A 554 67.81 -10.98 -23.21
CA THR A 554 68.88 -10.24 -23.92
C THR A 554 68.39 -9.54 -25.19
N ALA A 555 67.22 -9.93 -25.70
CA ALA A 555 66.60 -9.34 -26.87
C ALA A 555 66.20 -7.86 -26.63
N GLY A 556 66.22 -7.09 -27.73
CA GLY A 556 65.72 -5.72 -27.78
C GLY A 556 64.20 -5.64 -27.66
N SER A 557 63.66 -4.45 -27.40
CA SER A 557 62.21 -4.25 -27.25
C SER A 557 61.41 -4.48 -28.54
N GLY A 558 62.06 -4.44 -29.70
CA GLY A 558 61.46 -4.70 -31.01
C GLY A 558 61.65 -6.15 -31.52
N ASP A 559 62.30 -7.01 -30.73
CA ASP A 559 62.54 -8.40 -31.09
C ASP A 559 61.39 -9.27 -30.59
N ALA A 560 60.87 -10.15 -31.45
CA ALA A 560 59.67 -10.94 -31.20
C ALA A 560 59.74 -11.77 -29.91
N SER A 561 60.91 -12.35 -29.60
CA SER A 561 61.14 -13.14 -28.39
C SER A 561 60.87 -12.38 -27.08
N LYS A 562 60.98 -11.03 -27.07
CA LYS A 562 60.68 -10.18 -25.92
C LYS A 562 59.42 -9.34 -26.10
N ALA A 563 59.24 -8.75 -27.27
CA ALA A 563 58.15 -7.83 -27.57
C ALA A 563 56.77 -8.47 -27.35
N ILE A 564 56.63 -9.78 -27.66
CA ILE A 564 55.39 -10.52 -27.44
C ILE A 564 55.03 -10.57 -25.94
N LEU A 565 56.00 -10.86 -25.06
CA LEU A 565 55.79 -10.98 -23.61
C LEU A 565 55.51 -9.62 -22.96
N MET A 566 56.09 -8.55 -23.51
CA MET A 566 55.98 -7.19 -22.99
C MET A 566 54.80 -6.41 -23.57
N ASN A 567 54.09 -6.96 -24.56
CA ASN A 567 52.90 -6.34 -25.12
C ASN A 567 51.73 -6.49 -24.13
N ALA A 568 51.30 -5.38 -23.53
CA ALA A 568 50.22 -5.36 -22.53
C ALA A 568 48.84 -5.76 -23.08
N SER A 569 48.62 -5.65 -24.40
CA SER A 569 47.39 -6.12 -25.07
C SER A 569 47.38 -7.64 -25.26
N SER A 570 48.56 -8.28 -25.30
CA SER A 570 48.72 -9.73 -25.30
C SER A 570 48.70 -10.26 -23.86
N PHE A 571 49.60 -9.74 -23.01
CA PHE A 571 49.81 -10.16 -21.63
C PHE A 571 49.76 -8.95 -20.69
N GLY A 572 48.61 -8.76 -20.06
CA GLY A 572 48.40 -7.69 -19.10
C GLY A 572 47.03 -7.82 -18.44
N PRO A 573 46.70 -7.00 -17.44
CA PRO A 573 45.43 -7.12 -16.71
C PRO A 573 44.19 -7.04 -17.61
N ASN A 574 44.32 -6.34 -18.75
CA ASN A 574 43.28 -6.17 -19.78
C ASN A 574 43.68 -6.79 -21.13
N GLY A 575 44.73 -7.60 -21.17
CA GLY A 575 45.21 -8.24 -22.40
C GLY A 575 44.38 -9.47 -22.78
N ILE A 576 44.74 -10.13 -23.89
CA ILE A 576 44.17 -11.42 -24.30
C ILE A 576 44.32 -12.47 -23.19
N VAL A 577 45.49 -12.53 -22.56
CA VAL A 577 45.74 -13.30 -21.34
C VAL A 577 45.80 -12.33 -20.17
N GLN A 578 44.81 -12.41 -19.27
CA GLN A 578 44.70 -11.51 -18.12
C GLN A 578 45.70 -11.90 -17.03
N VAL A 579 46.91 -11.35 -17.12
CA VAL A 579 48.00 -11.54 -16.16
C VAL A 579 48.38 -10.20 -15.55
N GLN A 580 48.71 -10.17 -14.26
CA GLN A 580 49.08 -8.93 -13.57
C GLN A 580 50.29 -8.25 -14.23
N SER A 581 51.35 -9.03 -14.48
CA SER A 581 52.52 -8.60 -15.25
C SER A 581 53.43 -9.78 -15.61
N MET A 582 54.33 -9.58 -16.57
CA MET A 582 55.40 -10.52 -16.94
C MET A 582 56.75 -9.91 -16.54
N LYS A 583 57.51 -10.58 -15.68
CA LYS A 583 58.84 -10.12 -15.24
C LYS A 583 59.93 -10.99 -15.85
N ILE A 584 60.72 -10.42 -16.77
CA ILE A 584 61.82 -11.13 -17.42
C ILE A 584 63.13 -10.92 -16.64
N ILE A 585 63.79 -12.02 -16.30
CA ILE A 585 65.12 -12.08 -15.67
C ILE A 585 66.11 -12.60 -16.71
N ASN A 586 67.20 -11.86 -16.94
CA ASN A 586 68.28 -12.31 -17.82
C ASN A 586 69.25 -13.22 -17.06
N GLY A 587 69.30 -14.50 -17.43
CA GLY A 587 70.25 -15.47 -16.88
C GLY A 587 71.52 -15.65 -17.72
N GLY A 588 71.61 -15.03 -18.89
CA GLY A 588 72.74 -15.16 -19.81
C GLY A 588 72.91 -16.57 -20.38
N THR A 589 74.13 -16.90 -20.81
CA THR A 589 74.48 -18.19 -21.42
C THR A 589 75.23 -19.13 -20.47
N SER A 590 75.60 -18.66 -19.26
CA SER A 590 76.29 -19.46 -18.25
C SER A 590 75.32 -20.16 -17.32
N ASP A 591 75.62 -21.41 -16.97
CA ASP A 591 74.89 -22.24 -16.03
C ASP A 591 75.27 -21.99 -14.56
N SER A 592 76.41 -21.35 -14.30
CA SER A 592 76.99 -21.15 -12.95
C SER A 592 76.05 -20.46 -11.97
N ALA A 593 75.18 -19.56 -12.46
CA ALA A 593 74.19 -18.84 -11.66
C ALA A 593 72.76 -19.38 -11.81
N LEU A 594 72.56 -20.52 -12.49
CA LEU A 594 71.20 -21.02 -12.81
C LEU A 594 70.36 -21.24 -11.54
N LYS A 595 70.91 -21.97 -10.56
CA LYS A 595 70.19 -22.27 -9.31
C LYS A 595 69.86 -20.99 -8.53
N SER A 596 70.84 -20.10 -8.36
CA SER A 596 70.63 -18.84 -7.63
C SER A 596 69.64 -17.93 -8.35
N ASN A 597 69.67 -17.86 -9.68
CA ASN A 597 68.70 -17.12 -10.46
C ASN A 597 67.26 -17.65 -10.27
N ILE A 598 67.08 -18.97 -10.26
CA ILE A 598 65.76 -19.58 -10.03
C ILE A 598 65.24 -19.27 -8.62
N ASN A 599 66.07 -19.50 -7.60
CA ASN A 599 65.67 -19.38 -6.21
C ASN A 599 65.46 -17.91 -5.80
N ASN A 600 66.39 -17.01 -6.13
CA ASN A 600 66.34 -15.61 -5.70
C ASN A 600 65.23 -14.81 -6.40
N ASN A 601 64.85 -15.21 -7.62
CA ASN A 601 63.82 -14.51 -8.38
C ASN A 601 62.46 -15.22 -8.36
N GLN A 602 62.31 -16.32 -7.59
CA GLN A 602 61.08 -17.11 -7.52
C GLN A 602 60.52 -17.43 -8.92
N VAL A 603 61.38 -18.00 -9.77
CA VAL A 603 61.08 -18.21 -11.19
C VAL A 603 59.92 -19.20 -11.37
N ASP A 604 59.03 -18.87 -12.32
CA ASP A 604 57.86 -19.65 -12.70
C ASP A 604 58.03 -20.33 -14.07
N ILE A 605 58.66 -19.61 -15.01
CA ILE A 605 58.84 -20.04 -16.39
C ILE A 605 60.33 -19.86 -16.75
N ILE A 606 60.93 -20.84 -17.40
CA ILE A 606 62.27 -20.77 -17.98
C ILE A 606 62.12 -20.85 -19.50
N VAL A 607 62.63 -19.85 -20.20
CA VAL A 607 62.83 -19.88 -21.65
C VAL A 607 64.31 -20.16 -21.89
N LEU A 608 64.61 -21.38 -22.31
CA LEU A 608 65.96 -21.79 -22.69
C LEU A 608 66.08 -21.63 -24.21
N ALA A 609 66.90 -20.68 -24.64
CA ALA A 609 67.09 -20.28 -26.02
C ALA A 609 68.57 -20.39 -26.43
N TYR A 610 68.85 -20.16 -27.72
CA TYR A 610 70.22 -20.05 -28.23
C TYR A 610 70.99 -18.92 -27.51
N ASN A 611 72.24 -19.07 -27.06
CA ASN A 611 73.14 -20.23 -27.10
C ASN A 611 73.41 -20.73 -25.67
N PHE A 612 72.37 -21.04 -24.89
CA PHE A 612 72.57 -21.73 -23.62
C PHE A 612 72.82 -23.22 -23.87
N THR A 613 73.91 -23.75 -23.34
CA THR A 613 74.28 -25.17 -23.48
C THR A 613 74.24 -25.84 -22.11
N PRO A 614 73.20 -26.65 -21.81
CA PRO A 614 73.15 -27.38 -20.55
C PRO A 614 74.33 -28.34 -20.42
N ASN A 615 74.87 -28.48 -19.22
CA ASN A 615 75.72 -29.60 -18.80
C ASN A 615 74.99 -30.48 -17.78
N SER A 616 75.67 -31.53 -17.28
CA SER A 616 75.11 -32.47 -16.29
C SER A 616 74.51 -31.80 -15.05
N THR A 617 75.16 -30.78 -14.49
CA THR A 617 74.67 -30.05 -13.31
C THR A 617 73.39 -29.26 -13.63
N SER A 618 73.41 -28.48 -14.71
CA SER A 618 72.25 -27.68 -15.12
C SER A 618 71.05 -28.56 -15.53
N VAL A 619 71.29 -29.74 -16.13
CA VAL A 619 70.23 -30.71 -16.44
C VAL A 619 69.52 -31.17 -15.16
N GLY A 620 70.27 -31.46 -14.09
CA GLY A 620 69.69 -31.79 -12.79
C GLY A 620 68.81 -30.67 -12.23
N ILE A 621 69.30 -29.42 -12.30
CA ILE A 621 68.56 -28.23 -11.82
C ILE A 621 67.27 -28.00 -12.64
N LEU A 622 67.35 -28.08 -13.97
CA LEU A 622 66.20 -27.88 -14.87
C LEU A 622 65.16 -28.99 -14.69
N ALA A 623 65.59 -30.23 -14.49
CA ALA A 623 64.69 -31.35 -14.22
C ALA A 623 63.99 -31.19 -12.86
N ASP A 624 64.72 -30.77 -11.82
CA ASP A 624 64.16 -30.48 -10.49
C ASP A 624 63.14 -29.33 -10.53
N PHE A 625 63.45 -28.27 -11.29
CA PHE A 625 62.55 -27.15 -11.55
C PHE A 625 61.20 -27.62 -12.13
N VAL A 626 61.23 -28.48 -13.15
CA VAL A 626 60.00 -28.98 -13.79
C VAL A 626 59.26 -29.98 -12.89
N LYS A 627 59.98 -30.92 -12.27
CA LYS A 627 59.36 -32.04 -11.54
C LYS A 627 58.90 -31.68 -10.13
N ASN A 628 59.68 -30.91 -9.40
CA ASN A 628 59.50 -30.67 -7.97
C ASN A 628 59.00 -29.25 -7.70
N LYS A 629 59.61 -28.22 -8.30
CA LYS A 629 59.07 -26.84 -8.25
C LYS A 629 57.76 -26.71 -9.04
N LYS A 630 57.53 -27.62 -10.00
CA LYS A 630 56.41 -27.56 -10.96
C LYS A 630 56.42 -26.29 -11.81
N GLY A 631 57.61 -25.77 -12.13
CA GLY A 631 57.76 -24.67 -13.06
C GLY A 631 57.64 -25.10 -14.52
N VAL A 632 57.59 -24.13 -15.45
CA VAL A 632 57.49 -24.38 -16.89
C VAL A 632 58.83 -24.18 -17.59
N LEU A 633 59.34 -25.19 -18.28
CA LEU A 633 60.53 -25.09 -19.13
C LEU A 633 60.15 -25.16 -20.61
N ILE A 634 60.51 -24.12 -21.36
CA ILE A 634 60.42 -24.06 -22.82
C ILE A 634 61.84 -24.19 -23.35
N GLN A 635 62.19 -25.36 -23.89
CA GLN A 635 63.52 -25.68 -24.38
C GLN A 635 63.61 -25.47 -25.90
N ALA A 636 64.48 -24.55 -26.30
CA ALA A 636 64.83 -24.23 -27.68
C ALA A 636 66.37 -24.09 -27.80
N GLN A 637 67.08 -25.19 -28.02
CA GLN A 637 68.55 -25.25 -28.01
C GLN A 637 69.13 -25.90 -29.27
N GLU A 638 70.36 -25.51 -29.67
CA GLU A 638 70.96 -25.92 -30.96
C GLU A 638 72.46 -26.26 -30.92
N ASN A 639 73.06 -26.57 -29.77
CA ASN A 639 74.54 -26.62 -29.68
C ASN A 639 75.11 -27.94 -29.18
N ASP A 640 74.29 -28.86 -28.68
CA ASP A 640 74.75 -30.16 -28.17
C ASP A 640 73.63 -31.21 -28.17
N ASN A 641 73.78 -32.27 -28.98
CA ASN A 641 72.81 -33.36 -29.08
C ASN A 641 72.74 -34.22 -27.81
N GLY A 642 73.87 -34.45 -27.14
CA GLY A 642 73.95 -35.31 -25.96
C GLY A 642 73.28 -34.69 -24.74
N ASN A 643 73.53 -33.41 -24.50
CA ASN A 643 72.90 -32.62 -23.44
C ASN A 643 71.42 -32.34 -23.74
N LEU A 644 71.04 -32.18 -25.01
CA LEU A 644 69.63 -32.13 -25.44
C LEU A 644 68.90 -33.42 -25.05
N ALA A 645 69.45 -34.57 -25.46
CA ALA A 645 68.88 -35.88 -25.14
C ALA A 645 68.84 -36.11 -23.62
N SER A 646 69.89 -35.73 -22.90
CA SER A 646 69.98 -35.86 -21.45
C SER A 646 68.89 -35.08 -20.72
N LEU A 647 68.59 -33.85 -21.16
CA LEU A 647 67.52 -33.04 -20.55
C LEU A 647 66.12 -33.62 -20.84
N ILE A 648 65.87 -34.04 -22.09
CA ILE A 648 64.62 -34.72 -22.45
C ILE A 648 64.42 -35.98 -21.60
N ASN A 649 65.45 -36.83 -21.50
CA ASN A 649 65.41 -38.05 -20.70
C ASN A 649 65.16 -37.74 -19.21
N ALA A 650 65.88 -36.76 -18.67
CA ALA A 650 65.77 -36.35 -17.28
C ALA A 650 64.35 -35.88 -16.94
N ILE A 651 63.64 -35.19 -17.84
CA ILE A 651 62.29 -34.70 -17.60
C ILE A 651 61.22 -35.74 -17.94
N CYS A 652 61.26 -36.30 -19.14
CA CYS A 652 60.19 -37.13 -19.70
C CYS A 652 60.27 -38.61 -19.27
N GLY A 653 61.43 -39.06 -18.76
CA GLY A 653 61.68 -40.49 -18.49
C GLY A 653 61.94 -41.31 -19.75
N SER A 654 62.42 -40.67 -20.82
CA SER A 654 62.82 -41.35 -22.06
C SER A 654 64.23 -41.92 -21.98
N SER A 655 64.65 -42.66 -23.01
CA SER A 655 66.00 -43.21 -23.13
C SER A 655 66.57 -42.98 -24.54
N ILE A 656 66.50 -41.74 -25.02
CA ILE A 656 67.09 -41.35 -26.32
C ILE A 656 68.58 -41.01 -26.18
N SER A 657 69.36 -41.30 -27.21
CA SER A 657 70.80 -41.02 -27.29
C SER A 657 71.10 -39.76 -28.13
N SER A 658 72.36 -39.32 -28.15
CA SER A 658 72.78 -38.21 -29.03
C SER A 658 72.60 -38.50 -30.52
N GLY A 659 72.64 -39.78 -30.93
CA GLY A 659 72.39 -40.22 -32.30
C GLY A 659 70.91 -40.25 -32.68
N ASP A 660 70.01 -40.24 -31.69
CA ASP A 660 68.57 -40.13 -31.92
C ASP A 660 68.13 -38.69 -32.16
N VAL A 661 68.98 -37.71 -31.84
CA VAL A 661 68.75 -36.28 -32.10
C VAL A 661 69.32 -35.94 -33.47
N ASN A 662 68.43 -35.64 -34.42
CA ASN A 662 68.84 -35.33 -35.78
C ASN A 662 68.74 -33.84 -36.04
N ARG A 663 69.85 -33.22 -36.41
CA ARG A 663 69.88 -31.88 -36.99
C ARG A 663 69.64 -32.01 -38.49
N ASP A 664 68.45 -31.63 -38.95
CA ASP A 664 68.13 -31.64 -40.37
C ASP A 664 68.66 -30.37 -41.02
N ASN A 665 69.68 -30.51 -41.87
CA ASN A 665 70.34 -29.41 -42.59
C ASN A 665 69.60 -29.00 -43.89
N SER A 666 68.35 -29.41 -44.08
CA SER A 666 67.59 -29.19 -45.33
C SER A 666 66.16 -28.69 -45.14
N THR A 667 65.63 -28.73 -43.92
CA THR A 667 64.23 -28.40 -43.64
C THR A 667 64.07 -27.00 -43.07
N TYR A 668 63.24 -26.19 -43.75
CA TYR A 668 62.82 -24.86 -43.30
C TYR A 668 61.39 -24.84 -42.74
N ILE A 669 60.58 -25.85 -43.04
CA ILE A 669 59.15 -25.93 -42.72
C ILE A 669 58.90 -27.14 -41.84
N ASN A 670 58.25 -26.93 -40.70
CA ASN A 670 57.87 -27.97 -39.76
C ASN A 670 56.34 -27.97 -39.63
N PRO A 671 55.63 -28.91 -40.27
CA PRO A 671 54.18 -29.01 -40.18
C PRO A 671 53.72 -29.27 -38.74
N LEU A 672 52.73 -28.49 -38.30
CA LEU A 672 52.05 -28.70 -37.02
C LEU A 672 51.06 -29.85 -37.14
N THR A 673 50.95 -30.65 -36.10
CA THR A 673 49.98 -31.74 -36.05
C THR A 673 48.55 -31.19 -35.98
N THR A 674 47.56 -32.03 -36.25
CA THR A 674 46.13 -31.70 -36.07
C THR A 674 45.67 -31.95 -34.64
N VAL A 675 46.56 -32.37 -33.74
CA VAL A 675 46.23 -32.67 -32.34
C VAL A 675 45.90 -31.38 -31.61
N SER A 676 44.75 -31.35 -30.95
CA SER A 676 44.31 -30.17 -30.20
C SER A 676 44.96 -30.14 -28.82
N ASN A 677 45.66 -29.05 -28.53
CA ASN A 677 46.26 -28.72 -27.23
C ASN A 677 46.23 -27.19 -27.02
N ALA A 678 46.31 -26.72 -25.78
CA ALA A 678 46.37 -25.29 -25.41
C ALA A 678 47.45 -24.47 -26.16
N ILE A 679 48.53 -25.12 -26.64
CA ILE A 679 49.58 -24.47 -27.43
C ILE A 679 49.16 -24.31 -28.91
N THR A 680 48.55 -25.34 -29.50
CA THR A 680 48.14 -25.33 -30.91
C THR A 680 46.76 -24.70 -31.12
N ASP A 681 45.95 -24.57 -30.07
CA ASP A 681 44.59 -24.06 -30.08
C ASP A 681 44.39 -23.08 -28.91
N GLY A 682 45.28 -22.10 -28.82
CA GLY A 682 45.36 -21.15 -27.72
C GLY A 682 44.66 -19.81 -28.00
N PRO A 683 44.72 -18.88 -27.03
CA PRO A 683 43.96 -17.63 -27.07
C PRO A 683 44.43 -16.63 -28.15
N PHE A 684 45.59 -16.84 -28.77
CA PHE A 684 46.08 -16.05 -29.89
C PHE A 684 45.67 -16.63 -31.26
N GLY A 685 44.87 -17.69 -31.27
CA GLY A 685 44.36 -18.34 -32.46
C GLY A 685 44.86 -19.78 -32.64
N SER A 686 44.12 -20.54 -33.45
CA SER A 686 44.45 -21.93 -33.76
C SER A 686 45.56 -22.01 -34.81
N VAL A 687 46.57 -22.83 -34.55
CA VAL A 687 47.67 -23.15 -35.48
C VAL A 687 47.71 -24.63 -35.87
N LYS A 688 46.69 -25.42 -35.46
CA LYS A 688 46.56 -26.85 -35.80
C LYS A 688 46.62 -27.06 -37.31
N GLY A 689 47.41 -28.04 -37.74
CA GLY A 689 47.57 -28.37 -39.17
C GLY A 689 48.24 -27.29 -40.03
N LEU A 690 48.72 -26.19 -39.44
CA LEU A 690 49.49 -25.17 -40.13
C LEU A 690 50.98 -25.54 -40.11
N SER A 691 51.88 -24.55 -40.12
CA SER A 691 53.32 -24.79 -40.11
C SER A 691 54.07 -23.77 -39.27
N ILE A 692 55.20 -24.19 -38.71
CA ILE A 692 56.21 -23.29 -38.15
C ILE A 692 57.48 -23.37 -39.00
N GLY A 693 58.20 -22.26 -39.10
CA GLY A 693 59.48 -22.17 -39.80
C GLY A 693 60.65 -22.43 -38.84
N GLY A 694 61.74 -22.96 -39.38
CA GLY A 694 63.04 -22.98 -38.71
C GLY A 694 63.88 -21.74 -39.03
N ASP A 695 64.75 -21.30 -38.13
CA ASP A 695 65.70 -20.20 -38.37
C ASP A 695 66.96 -20.72 -39.05
N LEU A 696 67.04 -20.58 -40.38
CA LEU A 696 67.86 -21.40 -41.27
C LEU A 696 67.29 -22.82 -41.44
N ASN A 697 68.02 -23.65 -42.15
CA ASN A 697 67.65 -25.03 -42.48
C ASN A 697 68.23 -26.02 -41.47
N ASN A 698 68.15 -25.79 -40.16
CA ASN A 698 68.87 -26.58 -39.16
C ASN A 698 67.99 -27.07 -38.00
N SER A 699 66.70 -27.27 -38.24
CA SER A 699 65.78 -27.76 -37.20
C SER A 699 66.20 -29.13 -36.66
N TYR A 700 66.24 -29.24 -35.34
CA TYR A 700 66.49 -30.47 -34.60
C TYR A 700 65.19 -31.26 -34.46
N SER A 701 65.30 -32.58 -34.56
CA SER A 701 64.20 -33.49 -34.31
C SER A 701 64.61 -34.63 -33.40
N VAL A 702 63.61 -35.24 -32.78
CA VAL A 702 63.74 -36.43 -31.95
C VAL A 702 62.72 -37.48 -32.42
N PRO A 703 62.93 -38.78 -32.11
CA PRO A 703 61.88 -39.78 -32.28
C PRO A 703 60.73 -39.52 -31.31
N GLN A 704 59.67 -40.32 -31.36
CA GLN A 704 58.57 -40.26 -30.38
C GLN A 704 59.10 -40.34 -28.93
N ILE A 705 58.71 -39.38 -28.09
CA ILE A 705 59.13 -39.26 -26.68
C ILE A 705 57.99 -39.72 -25.76
N VAL A 706 58.31 -40.51 -24.73
CA VAL A 706 57.28 -41.00 -23.78
C VAL A 706 56.70 -39.85 -22.96
N ASN A 707 55.43 -39.96 -22.55
CA ASN A 707 54.70 -38.94 -21.78
C ASN A 707 54.54 -37.58 -22.49
N THR A 708 54.67 -37.54 -23.82
CA THR A 708 54.55 -36.30 -24.60
C THR A 708 53.50 -36.41 -25.70
N THR A 709 53.05 -35.25 -26.14
CA THR A 709 52.21 -35.06 -27.32
C THR A 709 53.02 -34.31 -28.38
N ALA A 710 53.11 -34.87 -29.58
CA ALA A 710 53.76 -34.26 -30.73
C ALA A 710 53.01 -32.98 -31.17
N LEU A 711 53.73 -31.87 -31.26
CA LEU A 711 53.18 -30.59 -31.74
C LEU A 711 53.56 -30.31 -33.19
N ALA A 712 54.81 -30.61 -33.58
CA ALA A 712 55.32 -30.40 -34.93
C ALA A 712 56.24 -31.55 -35.36
N THR A 713 56.33 -31.79 -36.67
CA THR A 713 57.21 -32.79 -37.29
C THR A 713 58.09 -32.18 -38.35
N ILE A 714 59.14 -32.89 -38.78
CA ILE A 714 59.91 -32.52 -39.98
C ILE A 714 59.01 -32.71 -41.22
N GLN A 715 59.06 -31.77 -42.17
CA GLN A 715 58.33 -31.89 -43.43
C GLN A 715 58.70 -33.20 -44.16
N GLY A 716 57.69 -34.03 -44.45
CA GLY A 716 57.88 -35.32 -45.10
C GLY A 716 58.35 -36.46 -44.18
N ARG A 717 58.54 -36.22 -42.87
CA ARG A 717 58.98 -37.20 -41.87
C ARG A 717 58.12 -37.13 -40.60
N SER A 718 56.94 -37.74 -40.63
CA SER A 718 56.01 -37.74 -39.49
C SER A 718 56.48 -38.54 -38.28
N ASP A 719 57.50 -39.38 -38.43
CA ASP A 719 58.14 -40.16 -37.36
C ASP A 719 59.17 -39.35 -36.55
N ARG A 720 59.44 -38.10 -36.97
CA ARG A 720 60.45 -37.22 -36.38
C ARG A 720 59.79 -35.94 -35.89
N MET A 721 59.71 -35.78 -34.58
CA MET A 721 59.11 -34.61 -33.94
C MET A 721 60.13 -33.47 -33.82
N THR A 722 59.75 -32.28 -34.28
CA THR A 722 60.52 -31.04 -34.07
C THR A 722 59.98 -30.23 -32.89
N SER A 723 58.77 -30.53 -32.42
CA SER A 723 58.25 -29.97 -31.18
C SER A 723 57.30 -30.94 -30.49
N PHE A 724 57.32 -30.94 -29.16
CA PHE A 724 56.37 -31.69 -28.33
C PHE A 724 56.11 -30.95 -27.01
N VAL A 725 55.02 -31.31 -26.34
CA VAL A 725 54.71 -30.89 -24.96
C VAL A 725 54.54 -32.11 -24.07
N HIS A 726 54.98 -32.02 -22.82
CA HIS A 726 54.76 -33.08 -21.82
C HIS A 726 53.29 -33.10 -21.38
N ASN A 727 52.71 -34.29 -21.21
CA ASN A 727 51.27 -34.44 -20.96
C ASN A 727 50.83 -33.95 -19.57
N THR A 728 51.73 -33.98 -18.59
CA THR A 728 51.41 -33.65 -17.18
C THR A 728 52.39 -32.69 -16.49
N LEU A 729 53.49 -32.31 -17.16
CA LEU A 729 54.53 -31.45 -16.59
C LEU A 729 54.63 -30.18 -17.42
N GLY A 730 55.11 -29.10 -16.82
CA GLY A 730 55.37 -27.84 -17.50
C GLY A 730 56.63 -27.95 -18.35
N TYR A 731 56.59 -28.73 -19.43
CA TYR A 731 57.74 -28.88 -20.32
C TYR A 731 57.33 -28.92 -21.78
N MET A 732 57.99 -28.09 -22.59
CA MET A 732 57.84 -28.05 -24.04
C MET A 732 59.23 -28.03 -24.68
N PHE A 733 59.40 -28.82 -25.72
CA PHE A 733 60.58 -28.81 -26.57
C PHE A 733 60.23 -28.22 -27.94
N VAL A 734 61.13 -27.40 -28.47
CA VAL A 734 61.14 -26.93 -29.85
C VAL A 734 62.57 -27.08 -30.35
N GLY A 735 62.77 -27.84 -31.42
CA GLY A 735 64.08 -28.18 -31.95
C GLY A 735 64.76 -27.07 -32.72
N ASP A 736 64.35 -25.82 -32.54
CA ASP A 736 64.95 -24.67 -33.22
C ASP A 736 65.12 -23.55 -32.21
N GLY A 737 66.36 -23.13 -31.99
CA GLY A 737 66.76 -22.09 -31.04
C GLY A 737 66.38 -20.69 -31.50
N GLY A 738 66.13 -20.52 -32.80
CA GLY A 738 65.65 -19.29 -33.43
C GLY A 738 64.14 -19.26 -33.67
N TRP A 739 63.39 -20.24 -33.19
CA TRP A 739 61.95 -20.36 -33.49
C TRP A 739 61.12 -19.12 -33.11
N ALA A 740 61.51 -18.38 -32.06
CA ALA A 740 60.85 -17.17 -31.60
C ALA A 740 61.56 -15.87 -32.06
N ALA A 741 62.62 -15.97 -32.85
CA ALA A 741 63.41 -14.83 -33.31
C ALA A 741 62.74 -14.14 -34.50
N GLY A 742 62.80 -12.80 -34.49
CA GLY A 742 62.38 -11.94 -35.60
C GLY A 742 61.92 -10.58 -35.14
N THR A 743 61.45 -9.76 -36.08
CA THR A 743 61.08 -8.36 -35.87
C THR A 743 59.88 -7.99 -36.74
N ALA A 744 59.32 -6.79 -36.54
CA ALA A 744 58.22 -6.29 -37.37
C ALA A 744 58.62 -6.05 -38.84
N SER A 745 59.89 -5.72 -39.09
CA SER A 745 60.42 -5.37 -40.41
C SER A 745 61.09 -6.53 -41.14
N ASN A 746 61.32 -7.67 -40.49
CA ASN A 746 62.00 -8.79 -41.12
C ASN A 746 61.10 -9.46 -42.18
N THR A 747 61.59 -9.51 -43.42
CA THR A 747 60.91 -10.13 -44.57
C THR A 747 61.62 -11.38 -45.10
N SER A 748 62.65 -11.87 -44.40
CA SER A 748 63.39 -13.07 -44.79
C SER A 748 62.47 -14.29 -44.82
N THR A 749 62.55 -15.08 -45.89
CA THR A 749 61.76 -16.31 -46.06
C THR A 749 62.49 -17.57 -45.56
N THR A 750 63.68 -17.41 -44.98
CA THR A 750 64.54 -18.53 -44.54
C THR A 750 65.21 -18.30 -43.19
N THR A 751 65.03 -17.13 -42.56
CA THR A 751 65.51 -16.83 -41.20
C THR A 751 64.47 -16.08 -40.39
N TYR A 752 64.64 -16.12 -39.07
CA TYR A 752 63.85 -15.38 -38.09
C TYR A 752 62.34 -15.54 -38.29
N PRO A 753 61.82 -16.76 -38.11
CA PRO A 753 60.48 -17.14 -38.56
C PRO A 753 59.35 -16.43 -37.79
N ALA A 754 59.61 -15.83 -36.63
CA ALA A 754 58.61 -15.08 -35.88
C ALA A 754 58.39 -13.66 -36.45
N LYS A 755 57.13 -13.31 -36.73
CA LYS A 755 56.74 -11.94 -37.13
C LYS A 755 55.80 -11.33 -36.10
N ILE A 756 55.96 -10.03 -35.87
CA ILE A 756 55.15 -9.22 -34.97
C ILE A 756 54.68 -7.92 -35.65
N SER A 757 53.68 -7.25 -35.10
CA SER A 757 53.40 -5.84 -35.40
C SER A 757 54.46 -4.92 -34.77
N SER A 758 54.42 -3.63 -35.10
CA SER A 758 55.26 -2.61 -34.45
C SER A 758 55.05 -2.49 -32.93
N THR A 759 53.92 -2.99 -32.42
CA THR A 759 53.60 -3.00 -30.99
C THR A 759 53.88 -4.34 -30.32
N GLY A 760 54.34 -5.37 -31.05
CA GLY A 760 54.61 -6.70 -30.48
C GLY A 760 53.45 -7.70 -30.54
N VAL A 761 52.39 -7.42 -31.32
CA VAL A 761 51.29 -8.39 -31.52
C VAL A 761 51.79 -9.52 -32.44
N PRO A 762 51.60 -10.80 -32.10
CA PRO A 762 52.05 -11.92 -32.93
C PRO A 762 51.30 -11.97 -34.27
N LEU A 763 52.05 -12.18 -35.37
CA LEU A 763 51.54 -12.28 -36.74
C LEU A 763 52.14 -13.48 -37.48
N SER A 764 51.41 -14.06 -38.43
CA SER A 764 51.99 -15.04 -39.35
C SER A 764 52.99 -14.39 -40.32
N LYS A 765 53.89 -15.21 -40.88
CA LYS A 765 54.97 -14.77 -41.76
C LYS A 765 54.98 -15.59 -43.05
N ALA A 766 55.10 -14.93 -44.21
CA ALA A 766 55.39 -15.62 -45.46
C ALA A 766 56.82 -16.21 -45.39
N TYR A 767 56.97 -17.45 -45.83
CA TYR A 767 58.22 -18.22 -45.73
C TYR A 767 58.50 -18.99 -47.02
N THR A 768 59.59 -19.77 -47.03
CA THR A 768 60.04 -20.50 -48.21
C THR A 768 58.96 -21.44 -48.79
N GLY A 769 59.01 -21.67 -50.10
CA GLY A 769 58.06 -22.54 -50.80
C GLY A 769 56.61 -22.03 -50.75
N SER A 770 56.40 -20.70 -50.69
CA SER A 770 55.08 -20.07 -50.57
C SER A 770 54.28 -20.48 -49.33
N THR A 771 54.95 -21.05 -48.32
CA THR A 771 54.32 -21.48 -47.06
C THR A 771 54.22 -20.31 -46.09
N THR A 772 53.10 -20.21 -45.37
CA THR A 772 52.96 -19.25 -44.26
C THR A 772 53.26 -19.96 -42.94
N VAL A 773 54.12 -19.35 -42.10
CA VAL A 773 54.51 -19.88 -40.80
C VAL A 773 53.93 -19.06 -39.64
N TYR A 774 53.67 -19.75 -38.52
CA TYR A 774 52.88 -19.21 -37.40
C TYR A 774 53.65 -19.18 -36.07
N ASN A 775 54.98 -19.10 -36.13
CA ASN A 775 55.88 -19.18 -34.97
C ASN A 775 55.53 -18.21 -33.83
N SER A 776 55.26 -16.94 -34.13
CA SER A 776 54.94 -15.93 -33.10
C SER A 776 53.60 -16.21 -32.41
N ILE A 777 52.61 -16.73 -33.14
CA ILE A 777 51.30 -17.11 -32.60
C ILE A 777 51.44 -18.36 -31.73
N MET A 778 52.18 -19.36 -32.20
CA MET A 778 52.49 -20.55 -31.40
C MET A 778 53.25 -20.18 -30.13
N TYR A 779 54.23 -19.27 -30.21
CA TYR A 779 54.98 -18.79 -29.04
C TYR A 779 54.08 -18.08 -28.03
N ALA A 780 53.18 -17.20 -28.49
CA ALA A 780 52.21 -16.53 -27.64
C ALA A 780 51.24 -17.53 -26.96
N ASN A 781 50.77 -18.55 -27.69
CA ASN A 781 49.97 -19.62 -27.11
C ASN A 781 50.75 -20.48 -26.10
N THR A 782 52.03 -20.77 -26.36
CA THR A 782 52.92 -21.44 -25.40
C THR A 782 53.03 -20.65 -24.11
N LEU A 783 53.20 -19.33 -24.18
CA LEU A 783 53.26 -18.48 -23.00
C LEU A 783 51.92 -18.45 -22.26
N ALA A 784 50.79 -18.42 -22.96
CA ALA A 784 49.46 -18.51 -22.34
C ALA A 784 49.29 -19.83 -21.57
N TRP A 785 49.64 -20.96 -22.17
CA TRP A 785 49.66 -22.27 -21.52
C TRP A 785 50.61 -22.29 -20.31
N ALA A 786 51.80 -21.71 -20.46
CA ALA A 786 52.79 -21.66 -19.40
C ALA A 786 52.31 -20.86 -18.17
N ILE A 787 51.68 -19.70 -18.39
CA ILE A 787 51.07 -18.87 -17.33
C ILE A 787 50.01 -19.69 -16.59
N GLN A 788 49.10 -20.34 -17.32
CA GLN A 788 48.04 -21.14 -16.71
C GLN A 788 48.62 -22.31 -15.90
N TYR A 789 49.55 -23.08 -16.47
CA TYR A 789 50.18 -24.18 -15.76
C TYR A 789 50.91 -23.70 -14.51
N ALA A 790 51.69 -22.63 -14.60
CA ALA A 790 52.47 -22.10 -13.49
C ALA A 790 51.59 -21.49 -12.38
N GLN A 791 50.46 -20.88 -12.74
CA GLN A 791 49.49 -20.41 -11.75
C GLN A 791 48.94 -21.57 -10.91
N THR A 792 48.59 -22.67 -11.58
CA THR A 792 47.87 -23.79 -10.94
C THR A 792 48.80 -24.76 -10.22
N ASN A 793 50.02 -24.97 -10.73
CA ASN A 793 50.88 -26.07 -10.29
C ASN A 793 52.16 -25.63 -9.57
N THR A 794 52.72 -24.46 -9.89
CA THR A 794 54.03 -24.04 -9.36
C THR A 794 53.97 -23.88 -7.84
N ASN A 795 54.87 -24.58 -7.14
CA ASN A 795 55.13 -24.30 -5.74
C ASN A 795 56.09 -23.10 -5.64
N THR A 796 55.52 -21.91 -5.44
CA THR A 796 56.27 -20.64 -5.37
C THR A 796 57.27 -20.61 -4.21
N SER A 797 57.00 -21.36 -3.14
CA SER A 797 57.86 -21.46 -1.96
C SER A 797 58.95 -22.53 -2.06
N TYR A 798 58.90 -23.38 -3.09
CA TYR A 798 59.92 -24.41 -3.30
C TYR A 798 61.25 -23.80 -3.72
N VAL A 799 62.33 -24.24 -3.07
CA VAL A 799 63.72 -23.84 -3.30
C VAL A 799 64.46 -25.05 -3.87
N ILE A 800 65.10 -24.90 -5.03
CA ILE A 800 65.91 -25.95 -5.64
C ILE A 800 67.12 -26.23 -4.73
N PRO A 801 67.39 -27.49 -4.35
CA PRO A 801 68.47 -27.86 -3.43
C PRO A 801 69.89 -27.56 -3.93
#